data_AF-A0A8J5HMV9-F1
#
_entry.id   AF-A0A8J5HMV9-F1
#
_cell.length_a   1.000
_cell.length_b   1.000
_cell.length_c   1.000
_cell.angle_alpha   90.00
_cell.angle_beta   90.00
_cell.angle_gamma   90.00
#
_symmetry.space_group_name_H-M   'P 1'
#
loop_
_entity.id
_entity.type
_entity.pdbx_description
1 polymer ?
#
loop_
_entity_poly.entity_id
_entity_poly.type
_entity_poly.pdbx_seq_one_letter_code
_entity_poly.pdbx_strand_id
1 'polypeptide(L)'
;MTGLASRVKWSALGSSVPQSAAISVGWWRRNHNADRVPCNGLDFDPDVQNIPLFAVSAEIFRGLTSSCYERKMAFDAVARALVSYQHRPFYPVMCVAPIYLFSQSLLLLCSNKRVPGRYLEVRSSLLRIFRSIRHLLVGARPVCAGEFLGDGDSASTTSPPASTSGHRGPTIGSRRRQWDARHLLRPWMDWFHGGLQFQVEHHLFPRLPRGQLRRIAPFVCELCLKHGLPYRPQLLLLGGQRAHHRHSAGRGAAGPRQGPTSAEELGMPGCQYSWMRFNRSSWLEVIESMNAIARERMEGEQKQTRSFSSEELQAHNKPTDLWISIHGKIYDATAWAPVHPGGDLPLLTLAGQDITDAFIAYHPGSTLALLANNPYLRFVGHLSDYRVSDVSKDYRRLVAEFSRLGLFDKKGHGTAISLSAIAVVFAAVIYCILRSQSVWAHLGCAAVMGFLWMQSGFLGHDSGHYEVTGSKRTNRAIQVLSGNCLTGLSIGWWNRNHNVHHVACNSLDIDPDLQHIPVFAVSVEIFRSLTSFYYEREMTFDAVARALVSYQHWTFYPVMCVARINLFAQTLLLLFSNKRVPGRFLEILGVAVFWIWFPLLVSCLPSWWERGLFVLVSFAVAGIQHVQFCLNHWSTDTYLGPPQANDWFQTQTMGTLDISCPPWMDWFHGGLQFQVEHHLFPRLPRGQLRRMVPIVRELCLKHGLPYNSFSFWEANVRTIATLKAAAMLARDKAQPLPKNMVWEALNTHG
;
A
#
# COMPACT_ATOMS: atom_id res chain seq x y z
N MET A 1 24.82 -10.78 -47.02
CA MET A 1 26.23 -11.20 -47.20
C MET A 1 27.06 -10.51 -46.12
N THR A 2 27.80 -11.32 -45.36
CA THR A 2 29.04 -11.02 -44.58
C THR A 2 29.03 -9.77 -43.67
N GLY A 3 29.04 -9.84 -42.33
CA GLY A 3 29.62 -10.84 -41.44
C GLY A 3 30.85 -10.24 -40.76
N LEU A 4 30.82 -10.05 -39.44
CA LEU A 4 32.01 -10.06 -38.59
C LEU A 4 31.59 -10.26 -37.13
N ALA A 5 31.77 -11.50 -36.70
CA ALA A 5 31.76 -11.94 -35.32
C ALA A 5 33.19 -11.83 -34.76
N SER A 6 33.32 -11.44 -33.49
CA SER A 6 34.50 -11.78 -32.70
C SER A 6 34.07 -12.25 -31.32
N ARG A 7 34.40 -13.50 -31.04
CA ARG A 7 34.13 -14.26 -29.81
C ARG A 7 35.34 -14.20 -28.89
N VAL A 8 35.05 -14.12 -27.58
CA VAL A 8 35.69 -14.85 -26.46
C VAL A 8 37.02 -14.32 -25.90
N LYS A 9 37.00 -14.01 -24.59
CA LYS A 9 37.74 -14.77 -23.56
C LYS A 9 37.19 -14.51 -22.14
N TRP A 10 36.77 -15.59 -21.52
CA TRP A 10 36.56 -15.72 -20.07
C TRP A 10 37.90 -16.03 -19.40
N SER A 11 38.16 -15.43 -18.25
CA SER A 11 39.18 -15.90 -17.30
C SER A 11 38.64 -15.77 -15.89
N ALA A 12 38.44 -16.93 -15.25
CA ALA A 12 38.17 -17.10 -13.84
C ALA A 12 39.49 -17.29 -13.08
N LEU A 13 39.60 -16.67 -11.90
CA LEU A 13 40.50 -16.92 -10.76
C LEU A 13 39.82 -16.12 -9.60
N GLY A 14 39.47 -16.61 -8.42
CA GLY A 14 39.90 -17.77 -7.65
C GLY A 14 40.58 -17.28 -6.35
N SER A 15 40.01 -17.62 -5.18
CA SER A 15 40.54 -17.48 -3.79
C SER A 15 40.57 -16.08 -3.15
N SER A 16 40.35 -15.82 -1.85
CA SER A 16 39.98 -16.62 -0.66
C SER A 16 39.65 -15.67 0.53
N VAL A 17 38.89 -16.21 1.50
CA VAL A 17 38.34 -15.70 2.79
C VAL A 17 39.44 -15.16 3.75
N PRO A 18 39.14 -14.28 4.75
CA PRO A 18 38.77 -14.77 6.10
C PRO A 18 37.55 -14.11 6.78
N GLN A 19 36.83 -14.94 7.54
CA GLN A 19 35.88 -14.59 8.61
C GLN A 19 36.62 -14.04 9.84
N SER A 20 36.00 -13.12 10.59
CA SER A 20 35.82 -13.23 12.06
C SER A 20 35.25 -11.93 12.66
N ALA A 21 34.12 -12.04 13.38
CA ALA A 21 33.90 -11.45 14.71
C ALA A 21 32.47 -11.76 15.17
N ALA A 22 32.33 -12.84 15.94
CA ALA A 22 31.20 -13.09 16.80
C ALA A 22 31.44 -12.37 18.15
N ILE A 23 30.40 -11.74 18.71
CA ILE A 23 30.35 -11.40 20.14
C ILE A 23 29.02 -11.91 20.70
N SER A 24 29.15 -12.67 21.78
CA SER A 24 28.11 -13.40 22.50
C SER A 24 27.46 -12.60 23.64
N VAL A 25 26.15 -12.81 23.76
CA VAL A 25 25.26 -12.93 24.95
C VAL A 25 25.85 -12.83 26.37
N GLY A 26 25.15 -12.10 27.27
CA GLY A 26 25.12 -12.31 28.74
C GLY A 26 24.68 -11.08 29.56
N TRP A 27 23.41 -10.98 30.01
CA TRP A 27 22.89 -11.27 31.37
C TRP A 27 22.81 -10.09 32.37
N TRP A 28 21.58 -9.69 32.78
CA TRP A 28 21.21 -9.55 34.20
C TRP A 28 19.69 -9.60 34.43
N ARG A 29 19.30 -10.18 35.56
CA ARG A 29 17.95 -10.59 36.01
C ARG A 29 17.83 -10.25 37.51
N ARG A 30 16.59 -10.04 38.01
CA ARG A 30 16.08 -9.94 39.42
C ARG A 30 15.89 -8.52 39.98
N ASN A 31 14.93 -8.17 40.85
CA ASN A 31 13.76 -8.81 41.52
C ASN A 31 12.89 -7.67 42.17
N HIS A 32 11.55 -7.71 42.12
CA HIS A 32 10.57 -7.88 43.23
C HIS A 32 10.67 -6.97 44.49
N ASN A 33 9.65 -6.15 44.81
CA ASN A 33 8.58 -6.42 45.82
C ASN A 33 7.60 -5.23 46.00
N ALA A 34 6.50 -5.49 46.74
CA ALA A 34 5.18 -4.84 46.79
C ALA A 34 5.02 -3.64 47.75
N ASP A 35 3.91 -2.88 47.63
CA ASP A 35 2.93 -2.58 48.72
C ASP A 35 1.76 -1.65 48.28
N ARG A 36 0.74 -1.51 49.16
CA ARG A 36 -0.74 -1.44 49.00
C ARG A 36 -1.40 -0.03 48.90
N VAL A 37 -2.53 0.07 48.13
CA VAL A 37 -3.93 0.65 48.38
C VAL A 37 -4.11 2.09 49.00
N PRO A 38 -5.22 2.91 48.86
CA PRO A 38 -6.50 2.87 48.08
C PRO A 38 -6.89 4.15 47.25
N CYS A 39 -8.07 4.07 46.60
CA CYS A 39 -8.84 5.03 45.78
C CYS A 39 -9.43 6.27 46.50
N ASN A 40 -9.77 7.34 45.74
CA ASN A 40 -11.09 8.02 45.74
C ASN A 40 -11.20 9.23 44.77
N GLY A 41 -12.33 9.29 44.05
CA GLY A 41 -13.14 10.47 43.65
C GLY A 41 -12.56 11.62 42.81
N LEU A 42 -13.25 12.01 41.72
CA LEU A 42 -13.98 13.30 41.62
C LEU A 42 -14.57 13.55 40.22
N ASP A 43 -15.76 14.16 40.26
CA ASP A 43 -16.70 14.50 39.20
C ASP A 43 -16.19 15.51 38.15
N PHE A 44 -16.81 15.49 36.96
CA PHE A 44 -16.61 16.49 35.90
C PHE A 44 -17.82 17.43 35.78
N ASP A 45 -17.52 18.74 35.86
CA ASP A 45 -18.40 19.90 35.65
C ASP A 45 -18.55 20.23 34.15
N PRO A 46 -19.77 20.45 33.61
CA PRO A 46 -19.98 20.69 32.18
C PRO A 46 -20.20 22.18 31.87
N ASP A 47 -19.16 23.03 31.89
CA ASP A 47 -19.33 24.44 31.45
C ASP A 47 -18.08 25.10 30.81
N VAL A 48 -17.32 24.35 30.01
CA VAL A 48 -16.25 24.93 29.17
C VAL A 48 -16.43 24.53 27.71
N GLN A 49 -17.43 25.14 27.07
CA GLN A 49 -17.50 25.26 25.61
C GLN A 49 -17.44 26.74 25.20
N ASN A 50 -16.74 26.98 24.09
CA ASN A 50 -16.73 28.20 23.27
C ASN A 50 -15.71 29.30 23.61
N ILE A 51 -14.55 29.22 22.96
CA ILE A 51 -13.83 30.40 22.47
C ILE A 51 -13.66 30.21 20.95
N PRO A 52 -14.18 31.12 20.09
CA PRO A 52 -14.07 30.97 18.63
C PRO A 52 -12.65 31.29 18.13
N LEU A 53 -12.09 30.40 17.30
CA LEU A 53 -10.74 30.47 16.70
C LEU A 53 -10.46 31.71 15.81
N PHE A 54 -11.48 32.52 15.54
CA PHE A 54 -11.33 33.76 14.76
C PHE A 54 -10.56 34.85 15.53
N ALA A 55 -10.63 34.87 16.87
CA ALA A 55 -9.87 35.83 17.68
C ALA A 55 -8.36 35.53 17.65
N VAL A 56 -7.99 34.25 17.77
CA VAL A 56 -6.58 33.80 17.80
C VAL A 56 -5.87 34.04 16.47
N SER A 57 -6.57 33.87 15.34
CA SER A 57 -6.00 34.12 14.00
C SER A 57 -5.84 35.61 13.70
N ALA A 58 -6.74 36.47 14.17
CA ALA A 58 -6.64 37.92 14.05
C ALA A 58 -5.49 38.52 14.90
N GLU A 59 -5.25 37.99 16.10
CA GLU A 59 -4.12 38.38 16.96
C GLU A 59 -2.76 37.96 16.34
N ILE A 60 -2.68 36.77 15.73
CA ILE A 60 -1.46 36.27 15.06
C ILE A 60 -1.10 37.13 13.84
N PHE A 61 -2.10 37.55 13.05
CA PHE A 61 -1.87 38.38 11.88
C PHE A 61 -1.47 39.82 12.25
N ARG A 62 -2.02 40.38 13.34
CA ARG A 62 -1.57 41.68 13.90
C ARG A 62 -0.16 41.63 14.50
N GLY A 63 0.26 40.50 15.09
CA GLY A 63 1.60 40.33 15.66
C GLY A 63 2.72 40.07 14.63
N LEU A 64 2.38 39.73 13.38
CA LEU A 64 3.35 39.53 12.30
C LEU A 64 3.79 40.84 11.62
N THR A 65 3.14 41.98 11.93
CA THR A 65 3.46 43.30 11.39
C THR A 65 4.11 44.26 12.39
N SER A 66 4.43 43.82 13.62
CA SER A 66 4.95 44.69 14.70
C SER A 66 6.26 44.21 15.35
N SER A 67 6.74 44.95 16.37
CA SER A 67 8.10 44.82 16.93
C SER A 67 8.36 43.51 17.72
N CYS A 68 9.63 43.23 18.01
CA CYS A 68 10.10 41.93 18.52
C CYS A 68 9.58 41.54 19.93
N TYR A 69 9.02 42.49 20.68
CA TYR A 69 8.46 42.26 22.01
C TYR A 69 7.06 41.62 21.96
N GLU A 70 6.24 41.98 20.97
CA GLU A 70 4.88 41.45 20.80
C GLU A 70 4.88 40.01 20.25
N ARG A 71 5.91 39.63 19.47
CA ARG A 71 6.16 38.24 19.04
C ARG A 71 6.35 37.26 20.20
N LYS A 72 6.89 37.72 21.34
CA LYS A 72 7.09 36.91 22.56
C LYS A 72 5.75 36.56 23.23
N MET A 73 4.81 37.50 23.29
CA MET A 73 3.50 37.27 23.91
C MET A 73 2.63 36.31 23.09
N ALA A 74 2.68 36.40 21.76
CA ALA A 74 1.98 35.47 20.87
C ALA A 74 2.51 34.03 21.02
N PHE A 75 3.83 33.86 21.17
CA PHE A 75 4.45 32.54 21.35
C PHE A 75 4.15 31.92 22.72
N ASP A 76 4.14 32.73 23.79
CA ASP A 76 3.76 32.29 25.14
C ASP A 76 2.26 31.94 25.24
N ALA A 77 1.40 32.60 24.47
CA ALA A 77 -0.03 32.26 24.38
C ALA A 77 -0.26 30.90 23.68
N VAL A 78 0.45 30.63 22.59
CA VAL A 78 0.41 29.33 21.88
C VAL A 78 0.97 28.20 22.74
N ALA A 79 2.05 28.44 23.48
CA ALA A 79 2.62 27.47 24.39
C ALA A 79 1.67 27.11 25.55
N ARG A 80 0.95 28.10 26.10
CA ARG A 80 -0.08 27.85 27.13
C ARG A 80 -1.30 27.10 26.58
N ALA A 81 -1.72 27.37 25.35
CA ALA A 81 -2.81 26.65 24.68
C ALA A 81 -2.45 25.19 24.35
N LEU A 82 -1.18 24.91 24.05
CA LEU A 82 -0.70 23.54 23.81
C LEU A 82 -0.59 22.72 25.11
N VAL A 83 -0.35 23.38 26.25
CA VAL A 83 -0.32 22.74 27.57
C VAL A 83 -1.73 22.40 28.08
N SER A 84 -2.75 23.21 27.79
CA SER A 84 -4.13 22.90 28.22
C SER A 84 -4.78 21.75 27.44
N TYR A 85 -4.26 21.39 26.26
CA TYR A 85 -4.80 20.33 25.41
C TYR A 85 -4.35 18.90 25.76
N GLN A 86 -3.50 18.73 26.78
CA GLN A 86 -2.84 17.45 27.12
C GLN A 86 -3.61 16.51 28.06
N HIS A 87 -4.82 16.86 28.52
CA HIS A 87 -5.63 15.98 29.37
C HIS A 87 -6.36 14.84 28.63
N ARG A 88 -6.02 14.53 27.37
CA ARG A 88 -6.59 13.37 26.63
C ARG A 88 -5.58 12.23 26.55
N PRO A 89 -5.92 11.00 26.99
CA PRO A 89 -4.97 9.90 27.02
C PRO A 89 -4.74 9.33 25.60
N PHE A 90 -3.54 8.79 25.37
CA PHE A 90 -3.08 7.98 24.22
C PHE A 90 -2.33 8.68 23.06
N TYR A 91 -1.06 9.01 23.28
CA TYR A 91 -0.02 9.05 22.23
C TYR A 91 1.34 8.60 22.82
N PRO A 92 1.91 7.44 22.44
CA PRO A 92 3.25 7.08 22.93
C PRO A 92 4.36 7.43 21.93
N VAL A 93 5.28 8.28 22.40
CA VAL A 93 6.76 8.21 22.33
C VAL A 93 7.49 8.31 20.97
N MET A 94 6.90 7.98 19.81
CA MET A 94 7.67 8.03 18.53
C MET A 94 7.74 9.42 17.88
N CYS A 95 6.87 10.37 18.27
CA CYS A 95 6.95 11.76 17.80
C CYS A 95 8.05 12.58 18.50
N VAL A 96 8.62 12.08 19.60
CA VAL A 96 9.59 12.82 20.41
C VAL A 96 11.02 12.61 19.93
N ALA A 97 11.34 11.49 19.26
CA ALA A 97 12.71 11.21 18.80
C ALA A 97 13.24 12.19 17.73
N PRO A 98 12.44 12.62 16.73
CA PRO A 98 12.86 13.66 15.79
C PRO A 98 13.01 15.03 16.47
N ILE A 99 12.12 15.35 17.42
CA ILE A 99 12.18 16.59 18.20
C ILE A 99 13.41 16.58 19.14
N TYR A 100 13.75 15.42 19.70
CA TYR A 100 14.94 15.21 20.51
C TYR A 100 16.23 15.36 19.68
N LEU A 101 16.30 14.75 18.50
CA LEU A 101 17.46 14.90 17.60
C LEU A 101 17.59 16.32 17.03
N PHE A 102 16.47 16.98 16.72
CA PHE A 102 16.42 18.38 16.29
C PHE A 102 16.83 19.34 17.43
N SER A 103 16.40 19.07 18.67
CA SER A 103 16.78 19.88 19.84
C SER A 103 18.21 19.65 20.32
N GLN A 104 18.76 18.43 20.19
CA GLN A 104 20.19 18.16 20.40
C GLN A 104 21.05 18.89 19.35
N SER A 105 20.58 18.95 18.11
CA SER A 105 21.23 19.73 17.04
C SER A 105 21.18 21.24 17.35
N LEU A 106 20.08 21.75 17.90
CA LEU A 106 19.97 23.13 18.38
C LEU A 106 20.87 23.44 19.61
N LEU A 107 21.05 22.48 20.53
CA LEU A 107 21.95 22.64 21.68
C LEU A 107 23.44 22.64 21.26
N LEU A 108 23.80 21.83 20.26
CA LEU A 108 25.12 21.84 19.62
C LEU A 108 25.37 23.16 18.88
N LEU A 109 24.38 23.69 18.16
CA LEU A 109 24.40 25.01 17.51
C LEU A 109 24.61 26.17 18.50
N CYS A 110 24.08 26.06 19.73
CA CYS A 110 24.20 27.07 20.78
C CYS A 110 25.52 26.99 21.58
N SER A 111 26.34 25.96 21.40
CA SER A 111 27.63 25.82 22.13
C SER A 111 28.77 26.64 21.54
N ASN A 112 28.56 27.28 20.38
CA ASN A 112 29.58 28.05 19.70
C ASN A 112 29.73 29.42 20.38
N LYS A 113 30.82 29.58 21.14
CA LYS A 113 31.15 30.76 21.96
C LYS A 113 31.30 32.02 21.09
N ARG A 114 30.20 32.69 20.73
CA ARG A 114 30.24 34.02 20.10
C ARG A 114 28.98 34.88 20.27
N VAL A 115 28.18 34.65 21.33
CA VAL A 115 27.07 35.55 21.71
C VAL A 115 26.95 35.62 23.24
N PRO A 116 27.55 36.62 23.93
CA PRO A 116 27.40 36.77 25.37
C PRO A 116 26.11 37.56 25.66
N GLY A 117 25.15 36.92 26.35
CA GLY A 117 23.96 37.57 26.91
C GLY A 117 22.65 36.80 26.80
N ARG A 118 22.42 36.03 25.71
CA ARG A 118 21.15 35.28 25.47
C ARG A 118 21.22 33.77 25.73
N TYR A 119 22.42 33.25 26.04
CA TYR A 119 22.68 31.83 26.25
C TYR A 119 22.07 31.28 27.56
N LEU A 120 22.03 32.10 28.62
CA LEU A 120 21.56 31.68 29.95
C LEU A 120 20.04 31.51 30.02
N GLU A 121 19.27 32.35 29.31
CA GLU A 121 17.80 32.31 29.36
C GLU A 121 17.22 31.14 28.55
N VAL A 122 17.73 30.92 27.33
CA VAL A 122 17.31 29.78 26.46
C VAL A 122 17.67 28.44 27.11
N ARG A 123 18.85 28.34 27.72
CA ARG A 123 19.26 27.17 28.50
C ARG A 123 18.33 26.95 29.71
N SER A 124 17.90 27.99 30.41
CA SER A 124 16.99 27.87 31.56
C SER A 124 15.59 27.41 31.18
N SER A 125 15.08 27.84 30.03
CA SER A 125 13.75 27.47 29.53
C SER A 125 13.74 26.04 28.99
N LEU A 126 14.79 25.66 28.25
CA LEU A 126 14.96 24.28 27.79
C LEU A 126 15.16 23.31 28.96
N LEU A 127 15.99 23.64 29.97
CA LEU A 127 16.19 22.80 31.15
C LEU A 127 14.92 22.60 32.00
N ARG A 128 14.02 23.60 32.04
CA ARG A 128 12.69 23.47 32.67
C ARG A 128 11.80 22.49 31.91
N ILE A 129 11.78 22.57 30.58
CA ILE A 129 11.06 21.64 29.70
C ILE A 129 11.62 20.21 29.86
N PHE A 130 12.95 20.05 29.95
CA PHE A 130 13.60 18.75 30.13
C PHE A 130 13.30 18.10 31.49
N ARG A 131 13.22 18.87 32.59
CA ARG A 131 12.82 18.34 33.91
C ARG A 131 11.38 17.82 33.89
N SER A 132 10.47 18.52 33.20
CA SER A 132 9.09 18.07 33.02
C SER A 132 8.99 16.78 32.19
N ILE A 133 9.75 16.66 31.09
CA ILE A 133 9.75 15.46 30.23
C ILE A 133 10.40 14.24 30.92
N ARG A 134 11.45 14.45 31.72
CA ARG A 134 12.14 13.36 32.45
C ARG A 134 11.26 12.73 33.54
N HIS A 135 10.43 13.51 34.23
CA HIS A 135 9.47 12.97 35.20
C HIS A 135 8.36 12.14 34.52
N LEU A 136 8.00 12.44 33.27
CA LEU A 136 7.00 11.72 32.48
C LEU A 136 7.49 10.36 31.93
N LEU A 137 8.78 10.24 31.56
CA LEU A 137 9.32 9.02 30.97
C LEU A 137 9.62 7.89 31.97
N VAL A 138 9.74 8.22 33.26
CA VAL A 138 10.03 7.23 34.31
C VAL A 138 8.76 6.56 34.86
N GLY A 139 7.56 7.08 34.54
CA GLY A 139 6.28 6.63 35.10
C GLY A 139 5.47 5.59 34.31
N ALA A 140 5.88 5.19 33.11
CA ALA A 140 5.04 4.33 32.25
C ALA A 140 5.34 2.83 32.45
N ARG A 141 4.54 2.12 33.27
CA ARG A 141 4.47 0.64 33.27
C ARG A 141 3.37 0.16 32.29
N PRO A 142 3.57 -0.97 31.57
CA PRO A 142 2.56 -1.52 30.68
C PRO A 142 1.52 -2.35 31.46
N VAL A 143 0.23 -2.08 31.24
CA VAL A 143 -0.88 -2.92 31.68
C VAL A 143 -1.16 -3.97 30.61
N CYS A 144 -1.09 -5.25 30.97
CA CYS A 144 -1.51 -6.37 30.14
C CYS A 144 -3.04 -6.44 30.08
N ALA A 145 -3.59 -6.59 28.87
CA ALA A 145 -5.01 -6.89 28.65
C ALA A 145 -5.26 -8.39 28.84
N GLY A 146 -5.92 -8.75 29.93
CA GLY A 146 -6.56 -10.03 30.16
C GLY A 146 -7.83 -9.76 30.97
N GLU A 147 -8.85 -10.60 30.78
CA GLU A 147 -10.15 -10.60 31.47
C GLU A 147 -11.25 -9.74 30.84
N PHE A 148 -11.98 -10.36 29.90
CA PHE A 148 -13.44 -10.24 29.81
C PHE A 148 -13.99 -11.55 29.23
N LEU A 149 -14.03 -12.58 30.07
CA LEU A 149 -14.96 -13.70 29.95
C LEU A 149 -15.26 -14.15 31.39
N GLY A 150 -16.46 -13.84 31.86
CA GLY A 150 -17.02 -14.31 33.11
C GLY A 150 -18.48 -14.69 32.86
N ASP A 151 -18.76 -15.99 33.05
CA ASP A 151 -20.06 -16.63 33.03
C ASP A 151 -21.00 -16.10 34.13
N GLY A 152 -22.31 -16.28 33.92
CA GLY A 152 -23.34 -16.06 34.94
C GLY A 152 -24.70 -16.59 34.49
N ASP A 153 -25.09 -17.71 35.10
CA ASP A 153 -26.30 -18.53 34.88
C ASP A 153 -27.65 -17.80 35.03
N SER A 154 -28.68 -18.29 34.34
CA SER A 154 -29.88 -18.87 34.99
C SER A 154 -30.94 -19.35 33.98
N ALA A 155 -31.46 -20.54 34.28
CA ALA A 155 -32.44 -21.31 33.52
C ALA A 155 -33.89 -20.82 33.69
N SER A 156 -34.77 -21.17 32.75
CA SER A 156 -36.07 -21.82 33.03
C SER A 156 -36.88 -22.08 31.75
N THR A 157 -37.83 -23.01 31.85
CA THR A 157 -38.91 -23.39 30.92
C THR A 157 -38.57 -24.55 29.94
N THR A 158 -38.71 -25.81 30.38
CA THR A 158 -39.92 -26.68 30.43
C THR A 158 -40.12 -27.54 29.18
N SER A 159 -39.93 -28.86 29.32
CA SER A 159 -40.44 -29.93 28.44
C SER A 159 -41.83 -30.38 28.93
N PRO A 160 -42.70 -31.00 28.09
CA PRO A 160 -42.79 -32.48 28.02
C PRO A 160 -43.34 -33.01 26.65
N PRO A 161 -43.79 -34.28 26.49
CA PRO A 161 -43.09 -35.57 26.68
C PRO A 161 -43.08 -36.45 25.40
N ALA A 162 -42.43 -37.62 25.51
CA ALA A 162 -42.15 -38.59 24.46
C ALA A 162 -43.33 -39.46 24.00
N SER A 163 -43.27 -40.00 22.76
CA SER A 163 -43.82 -41.33 22.42
C SER A 163 -43.15 -42.02 21.22
N THR A 164 -42.86 -43.32 21.45
CA THR A 164 -42.88 -44.50 20.58
C THR A 164 -41.83 -44.80 19.48
N SER A 165 -41.13 -45.93 19.72
CA SER A 165 -40.74 -47.06 18.83
C SER A 165 -39.87 -46.79 17.59
N GLY A 166 -38.78 -47.48 17.29
CA GLY A 166 -38.18 -48.71 17.83
C GLY A 166 -37.46 -49.43 16.69
N HIS A 167 -36.22 -49.89 16.90
CA HIS A 167 -35.63 -51.14 16.38
C HIS A 167 -34.18 -51.26 16.85
N ARG A 168 -33.88 -52.30 17.63
CA ARG A 168 -32.52 -52.71 18.01
C ARG A 168 -32.05 -53.81 17.05
N GLY A 169 -30.84 -53.64 16.53
CA GLY A 169 -29.96 -54.68 15.97
C GLY A 169 -28.55 -54.51 16.58
N PRO A 170 -27.69 -55.55 16.54
CA PRO A 170 -27.01 -56.05 17.73
C PRO A 170 -25.74 -55.29 18.14
N THR A 171 -25.57 -55.17 19.45
CA THR A 171 -24.38 -54.67 20.14
C THR A 171 -23.21 -55.64 19.99
N ILE A 172 -22.20 -55.26 19.19
CA ILE A 172 -20.83 -55.78 19.33
C ILE A 172 -20.05 -54.75 20.15
N GLY A 173 -19.81 -55.09 21.41
CA GLY A 173 -18.98 -54.32 22.32
C GLY A 173 -17.51 -54.35 21.90
N SER A 174 -17.02 -53.25 21.37
CA SER A 174 -15.65 -52.80 21.63
C SER A 174 -15.70 -51.30 21.88
N ARG A 175 -15.03 -50.84 22.94
CA ARG A 175 -15.08 -49.47 23.45
C ARG A 175 -14.69 -48.46 22.35
N ARG A 176 -15.66 -47.91 21.61
CA ARG A 176 -15.47 -46.64 20.89
C ARG A 176 -15.33 -45.56 21.95
N ARG A 177 -14.09 -45.18 22.27
CA ARG A 177 -13.84 -43.88 22.90
C ARG A 177 -14.37 -42.83 21.92
N GLN A 178 -15.51 -42.25 22.27
CA GLN A 178 -16.03 -41.08 21.59
C GLN A 178 -14.93 -40.02 21.64
N TRP A 179 -14.45 -39.63 20.46
CA TRP A 179 -13.32 -38.72 20.29
C TRP A 179 -13.82 -37.31 20.58
N ASP A 180 -13.44 -36.74 21.72
CA ASP A 180 -13.81 -35.37 22.07
C ASP A 180 -12.81 -34.37 21.46
N ALA A 181 -13.24 -33.68 20.39
CA ALA A 181 -12.46 -32.66 19.69
C ALA A 181 -11.98 -31.52 20.62
N ARG A 182 -12.55 -31.40 21.83
CA ARG A 182 -12.14 -30.41 22.83
C ARG A 182 -10.71 -30.63 23.37
N HIS A 183 -10.14 -31.83 23.25
CA HIS A 183 -8.76 -32.09 23.69
C HIS A 183 -7.67 -31.59 22.73
N LEU A 184 -8.00 -31.24 21.49
CA LEU A 184 -7.08 -30.63 20.52
C LEU A 184 -6.97 -29.11 20.66
N LEU A 185 -7.74 -28.49 21.57
CA LEU A 185 -8.01 -27.06 21.50
C LEU A 185 -7.16 -26.14 22.39
N ARG A 186 -6.11 -26.63 23.06
CA ARG A 186 -5.30 -25.78 23.96
C ARG A 186 -4.12 -25.12 23.22
N PRO A 187 -4.16 -23.81 22.89
CA PRO A 187 -3.11 -23.15 22.08
C PRO A 187 -1.73 -23.16 22.73
N TRP A 188 -1.65 -23.24 24.06
CA TRP A 188 -0.38 -23.33 24.77
C TRP A 188 0.35 -24.66 24.53
N MET A 189 -0.36 -25.75 24.23
CA MET A 189 0.26 -27.04 23.91
C MET A 189 0.94 -27.03 22.53
N ASP A 190 0.42 -26.23 21.59
CA ASP A 190 1.03 -26.01 20.26
C ASP A 190 2.37 -25.30 20.36
N TRP A 191 2.43 -24.29 21.23
CA TRP A 191 3.65 -23.58 21.56
C TRP A 191 4.69 -24.50 22.23
N PHE A 192 4.27 -25.34 23.19
CA PHE A 192 5.17 -26.24 23.93
C PHE A 192 5.74 -27.38 23.08
N HIS A 193 4.96 -27.95 22.16
CA HIS A 193 5.38 -29.10 21.33
C HIS A 193 5.97 -28.69 19.97
N GLY A 194 6.00 -27.39 19.64
CA GLY A 194 6.55 -26.89 18.38
C GLY A 194 5.85 -27.40 17.12
N GLY A 195 4.63 -27.92 17.24
CA GLY A 195 3.83 -28.50 16.14
C GLY A 195 4.09 -29.98 15.84
N LEU A 196 4.88 -30.69 16.65
CA LEU A 196 5.21 -32.12 16.45
C LEU A 196 4.01 -33.08 16.56
N GLN A 197 2.89 -32.63 17.13
CA GLN A 197 1.62 -33.36 17.20
C GLN A 197 0.85 -33.38 15.86
N PHE A 198 1.25 -32.53 14.90
CA PHE A 198 0.65 -32.43 13.56
C PHE A 198 1.59 -32.96 12.46
N GLN A 199 2.29 -34.06 12.75
CA GLN A 199 3.26 -34.65 11.81
C GLN A 199 2.60 -35.08 10.50
N VAL A 200 1.38 -35.61 10.54
CA VAL A 200 0.63 -36.01 9.35
C VAL A 200 0.34 -34.79 8.48
N GLU A 201 -0.19 -33.72 9.06
CA GLU A 201 -0.45 -32.45 8.37
C GLU A 201 0.83 -31.80 7.87
N HIS A 202 1.91 -31.86 8.65
CA HIS A 202 3.21 -31.29 8.29
C HIS A 202 3.80 -31.98 7.07
N HIS A 203 3.69 -33.32 6.99
CA HIS A 203 4.17 -34.07 5.84
C HIS A 203 3.26 -33.96 4.63
N LEU A 204 1.95 -33.81 4.83
CA LEU A 204 0.98 -33.56 3.75
C LEU A 204 1.09 -32.13 3.20
N PHE A 205 1.38 -31.15 4.06
CA PHE A 205 1.45 -29.73 3.71
C PHE A 205 2.76 -29.09 4.23
N PRO A 206 3.92 -29.48 3.68
CA PRO A 206 5.23 -29.04 4.19
C PRO A 206 5.49 -27.54 4.04
N ARG A 207 4.70 -26.87 3.19
CA ARG A 207 4.75 -25.41 2.98
C ARG A 207 3.75 -24.63 3.84
N LEU A 208 2.87 -25.31 4.57
CA LEU A 208 1.90 -24.65 5.43
C LEU A 208 2.59 -24.18 6.73
N PRO A 209 2.43 -22.92 7.16
CA PRO A 209 2.98 -22.45 8.42
C PRO A 209 2.48 -23.28 9.59
N ARG A 210 3.34 -23.57 10.57
CA ARG A 210 3.00 -24.48 11.70
C ARG A 210 1.73 -24.09 12.46
N GLY A 211 1.44 -22.78 12.58
CA GLY A 211 0.23 -22.27 13.22
C GLY A 211 -1.07 -22.58 12.45
N GLN A 212 -0.99 -22.94 11.17
CA GLN A 212 -2.14 -23.31 10.33
C GLN A 212 -2.38 -24.83 10.32
N LEU A 213 -1.39 -25.66 10.68
CA LEU A 213 -1.52 -27.13 10.71
C LEU A 213 -2.67 -27.57 11.61
N ARG A 214 -2.87 -26.89 12.74
CA ARG A 214 -3.98 -27.12 13.65
C ARG A 214 -5.36 -26.93 13.01
N ARG A 215 -5.50 -25.96 12.10
CA ARG A 215 -6.78 -25.67 11.44
C ARG A 215 -7.14 -26.72 10.39
N ILE A 216 -6.14 -27.37 9.79
CA ILE A 216 -6.35 -28.37 8.74
C ILE A 216 -6.46 -29.80 9.29
N ALA A 217 -5.94 -30.08 10.49
CA ALA A 217 -5.95 -31.41 11.09
C ALA A 217 -7.35 -32.08 11.17
N PRO A 218 -8.45 -31.36 11.49
CA PRO A 218 -9.80 -31.96 11.45
C PRO A 218 -10.21 -32.42 10.05
N PHE A 219 -9.87 -31.64 9.02
CA PHE A 219 -10.17 -31.97 7.62
C PHE A 219 -9.35 -33.16 7.12
N VAL A 220 -8.06 -33.22 7.49
CA VAL A 220 -7.18 -34.37 7.17
C VAL A 220 -7.70 -35.64 7.85
N CYS A 221 -8.13 -35.54 9.10
CA CYS A 221 -8.73 -36.65 9.84
C CYS A 221 -10.01 -37.17 9.15
N GLU A 222 -10.93 -36.26 8.81
CA GLU A 222 -12.19 -36.58 8.15
C GLU A 222 -11.96 -37.25 6.78
N LEU A 223 -11.00 -36.75 6.01
CA LEU A 223 -10.62 -37.32 4.71
C LEU A 223 -10.05 -38.73 4.88
N CYS A 224 -9.15 -38.94 5.85
CA CYS A 224 -8.62 -40.26 6.15
C CYS A 224 -9.74 -41.24 6.56
N LEU A 225 -10.67 -40.82 7.42
CA LEU A 225 -11.81 -41.63 7.84
C LEU A 225 -12.73 -42.00 6.66
N LYS A 226 -13.00 -41.06 5.75
CA LYS A 226 -13.82 -41.27 4.56
C LYS A 226 -13.24 -42.32 3.60
N HIS A 227 -11.91 -42.41 3.53
CA HIS A 227 -11.20 -43.35 2.66
C HIS A 227 -10.72 -44.62 3.38
N GLY A 228 -11.17 -44.87 4.62
CA GLY A 228 -10.75 -46.02 5.40
C GLY A 228 -9.27 -46.02 5.78
N LEU A 229 -8.60 -44.86 5.71
CA LEU A 229 -7.19 -44.70 6.02
C LEU A 229 -6.99 -44.47 7.54
N PRO A 230 -6.01 -45.14 8.17
CA PRO A 230 -5.75 -44.97 9.59
C PRO A 230 -5.11 -43.60 9.87
N TYR A 231 -5.85 -42.71 10.53
CA TYR A 231 -5.33 -41.45 11.05
C TYR A 231 -5.03 -41.56 12.55
N ARG A 232 -3.76 -41.35 12.95
CA ARG A 232 -3.31 -41.45 14.34
C ARG A 232 -2.59 -40.18 14.78
N PRO A 233 -3.28 -39.22 15.42
CA PRO A 233 -2.62 -38.04 15.96
C PRO A 233 -1.88 -38.39 17.26
N GLN A 234 -0.63 -37.96 17.39
CA GLN A 234 0.11 -38.07 18.65
C GLN A 234 -0.25 -36.89 19.57
N LEU A 235 -1.19 -37.11 20.50
CA LEU A 235 -1.67 -36.08 21.43
C LEU A 235 -0.80 -35.88 22.68
N LEU A 236 0.21 -36.72 22.92
CA LEU A 236 1.05 -36.68 24.13
C LEU A 236 2.53 -36.93 23.79
N LEU A 237 3.43 -36.10 24.34
CA LEU A 237 4.89 -36.18 24.19
C LEU A 237 5.43 -37.60 24.49
N LEU A 238 4.94 -38.21 25.56
CA LEU A 238 5.28 -39.58 25.97
C LEU A 238 4.85 -40.65 24.96
N GLY A 239 3.77 -40.41 24.22
CA GLY A 239 3.30 -41.30 23.15
C GLY A 239 4.21 -41.26 21.92
N GLY A 240 4.70 -40.07 21.56
CA GLY A 240 5.68 -39.88 20.48
C GLY A 240 7.03 -40.52 20.82
N GLN A 241 7.53 -40.31 22.05
CA GLN A 241 8.78 -40.91 22.50
C GLN A 241 8.71 -42.45 22.57
N ARG A 242 7.61 -43.04 23.06
CA ARG A 242 7.42 -44.50 23.08
C ARG A 242 7.33 -45.11 21.68
N ALA A 243 6.70 -44.43 20.73
CA ALA A 243 6.65 -44.89 19.34
C ALA A 243 8.05 -44.87 18.68
N HIS A 244 8.82 -43.82 18.93
CA HIS A 244 10.20 -43.70 18.44
C HIS A 244 11.14 -44.73 19.09
N HIS A 245 10.96 -45.01 20.39
CA HIS A 245 11.74 -46.00 21.13
C HIS A 245 11.45 -47.44 20.68
N ARG A 246 10.18 -47.78 20.35
CA ARG A 246 9.83 -49.08 19.73
C ARG A 246 10.43 -49.22 18.34
N HIS A 247 10.47 -48.14 17.56
CA HIS A 247 11.07 -48.14 16.23
C HIS A 247 12.60 -48.32 16.27
N SER A 248 13.25 -47.77 17.30
CA SER A 248 14.69 -47.88 17.50
C SER A 248 15.09 -49.24 18.09
N ALA A 249 14.27 -49.82 18.98
CA ALA A 249 14.51 -51.13 19.57
C ALA A 249 14.31 -52.30 18.58
N GLY A 250 13.52 -52.13 17.52
CA GLY A 250 13.29 -53.16 16.49
C GLY A 250 14.43 -53.33 15.47
N ARG A 251 15.50 -52.52 15.53
CA ARG A 251 16.63 -52.58 14.57
C ARG A 251 17.89 -53.27 15.09
N GLY A 252 17.88 -53.78 16.34
CA GLY A 252 19.10 -54.17 17.05
C GLY A 252 19.38 -55.67 17.24
N ALA A 253 18.53 -56.59 16.79
CA ALA A 253 18.73 -58.02 17.07
C ALA A 253 18.28 -58.93 15.91
N ALA A 254 19.23 -59.31 15.05
CA ALA A 254 19.33 -60.64 14.42
C ALA A 254 20.52 -60.66 13.43
N GLY A 255 21.51 -61.51 13.69
CA GLY A 255 22.60 -61.85 12.76
C GLY A 255 22.17 -62.83 11.65
N PRO A 256 23.06 -63.18 10.71
CA PRO A 256 22.68 -63.76 9.41
C PRO A 256 22.66 -65.29 9.43
N ARG A 257 21.64 -65.93 8.82
CA ARG A 257 21.74 -67.25 8.16
C ARG A 257 20.49 -67.61 7.31
N GLN A 258 20.77 -67.81 6.02
CA GLN A 258 20.29 -68.81 5.04
C GLN A 258 18.79 -69.14 4.88
N GLY A 259 18.31 -69.10 3.62
CA GLY A 259 16.94 -69.45 3.18
C GLY A 259 16.58 -70.95 3.27
N PRO A 260 15.42 -71.43 2.75
CA PRO A 260 14.87 -71.07 1.44
C PRO A 260 13.37 -70.71 1.39
N THR A 261 13.01 -70.28 0.18
CA THR A 261 11.75 -70.07 -0.54
C THR A 261 10.40 -70.61 -0.03
N SER A 262 9.36 -69.94 -0.54
CA SER A 262 7.90 -70.21 -0.59
C SER A 262 7.08 -69.92 0.67
N ALA A 263 6.35 -68.80 0.59
CA ALA A 263 5.32 -68.38 1.52
C ALA A 263 3.97 -69.00 1.12
N GLU A 264 3.79 -70.29 1.35
CA GLU A 264 2.54 -70.97 0.99
C GLU A 264 2.13 -72.06 1.99
N GLU A 265 2.20 -71.81 3.30
CA GLU A 265 1.65 -72.81 4.25
C GLU A 265 1.15 -72.34 5.63
N LEU A 266 0.94 -71.05 5.88
CA LEU A 266 0.28 -70.60 7.11
C LEU A 266 -0.74 -69.50 6.81
N GLY A 267 -2.00 -69.89 6.64
CA GLY A 267 -3.15 -69.03 6.37
C GLY A 267 -3.46 -68.02 7.48
N MET A 268 -2.65 -66.97 7.57
CA MET A 268 -2.92 -65.75 8.35
C MET A 268 -2.66 -64.52 7.48
N PRO A 269 -3.60 -63.56 7.35
CA PRO A 269 -3.35 -62.32 6.64
C PRO A 269 -2.25 -61.53 7.34
N GLY A 270 -1.08 -61.47 6.68
CA GLY A 270 0.13 -60.89 7.20
C GLY A 270 0.01 -59.38 7.47
N CYS A 271 0.29 -58.99 8.71
CA CYS A 271 0.58 -57.62 9.06
C CYS A 271 2.05 -57.31 8.69
N GLN A 272 2.30 -56.92 7.43
CA GLN A 272 3.53 -56.23 7.03
C GLN A 272 3.23 -54.73 6.99
N TYR A 273 3.85 -53.97 7.92
CA TYR A 273 3.77 -52.52 7.95
C TYR A 273 4.53 -51.89 6.77
N SER A 274 3.83 -51.77 5.65
CA SER A 274 4.19 -50.93 4.50
C SER A 274 4.14 -49.45 4.91
N TRP A 275 5.29 -48.85 5.18
CA TRP A 275 5.42 -47.39 5.17
C TRP A 275 5.77 -46.93 3.74
N MET A 276 4.74 -46.46 3.04
CA MET A 276 4.74 -45.49 1.94
C MET A 276 5.65 -45.78 0.72
N ARG A 277 5.27 -46.76 -0.11
CA ARG A 277 5.35 -46.61 -1.58
C ARG A 277 3.98 -46.14 -2.06
N PHE A 278 3.73 -44.83 -2.04
CA PHE A 278 2.55 -44.27 -2.70
C PHE A 278 2.92 -43.89 -4.14
N ASN A 279 2.24 -44.49 -5.12
CA ASN A 279 2.43 -44.22 -6.54
C ASN A 279 1.96 -42.78 -6.86
N ARG A 280 2.67 -42.09 -7.77
CA ARG A 280 2.35 -40.73 -8.25
C ARG A 280 0.95 -40.64 -8.86
N SER A 281 0.41 -41.75 -9.39
CA SER A 281 -0.96 -41.83 -9.92
C SER A 281 -2.03 -41.62 -8.86
N SER A 282 -1.89 -42.22 -7.68
CA SER A 282 -2.85 -42.08 -6.58
C SER A 282 -2.93 -40.64 -6.04
N TRP A 283 -1.85 -39.86 -6.20
CA TRP A 283 -1.82 -38.44 -5.82
C TRP A 283 -2.54 -37.54 -6.83
N LEU A 284 -2.46 -37.86 -8.11
CA LEU A 284 -3.19 -37.14 -9.15
C LEU A 284 -4.71 -37.37 -9.00
N GLU A 285 -5.12 -38.60 -8.68
CA GLU A 285 -6.52 -38.93 -8.38
C GLU A 285 -7.08 -38.15 -7.19
N VAL A 286 -6.28 -37.97 -6.13
CA VAL A 286 -6.69 -37.16 -4.96
C VAL A 286 -6.83 -35.69 -5.34
N ILE A 287 -5.90 -35.13 -6.11
CA ILE A 287 -5.99 -33.72 -6.57
C ILE A 287 -7.18 -33.53 -7.52
N GLU A 288 -7.41 -34.46 -8.44
CA GLU A 288 -8.57 -34.44 -9.34
C GLU A 288 -9.88 -34.57 -8.58
N SER A 289 -9.93 -35.42 -7.55
CA SER A 289 -11.09 -35.58 -6.66
C SER A 289 -11.33 -34.31 -5.83
N MET A 290 -10.29 -33.65 -5.33
CA MET A 290 -10.41 -32.36 -4.65
C MET A 290 -10.93 -31.27 -5.58
N ASN A 291 -10.45 -31.23 -6.83
CA ASN A 291 -10.95 -30.31 -7.84
C ASN A 291 -12.39 -30.65 -8.29
N ALA A 292 -12.76 -31.92 -8.32
CA ALA A 292 -14.13 -32.38 -8.61
C ALA A 292 -15.10 -31.97 -7.48
N ILE A 293 -14.72 -32.17 -6.22
CA ILE A 293 -15.52 -31.74 -5.06
C ILE A 293 -15.64 -30.22 -5.00
N ALA A 294 -14.57 -29.48 -5.34
CA ALA A 294 -14.65 -28.03 -5.46
C ALA A 294 -15.61 -27.60 -6.57
N ARG A 295 -15.62 -28.31 -7.71
CA ARG A 295 -16.58 -28.09 -8.82
C ARG A 295 -18.01 -28.42 -8.40
N GLU A 296 -18.26 -29.57 -7.79
CA GLU A 296 -19.60 -29.95 -7.30
C GLU A 296 -20.13 -28.99 -6.23
N ARG A 297 -19.25 -28.47 -5.36
CA ARG A 297 -19.64 -27.48 -4.34
C ARG A 297 -19.94 -26.11 -4.97
N MET A 298 -19.20 -25.73 -6.00
CA MET A 298 -19.48 -24.53 -6.80
C MET A 298 -20.80 -24.66 -7.59
N GLU A 299 -21.06 -25.83 -8.17
CA GLU A 299 -22.31 -26.16 -8.88
C GLU A 299 -23.50 -26.26 -7.91
N GLY A 300 -23.28 -26.73 -6.69
CA GLY A 300 -24.27 -26.79 -5.60
C GLY A 300 -24.64 -25.42 -5.05
N GLU A 301 -23.69 -24.48 -4.92
CA GLU A 301 -23.96 -23.07 -4.57
C GLU A 301 -24.68 -22.31 -5.70
N GLN A 302 -24.43 -22.66 -6.97
CA GLN A 302 -25.12 -22.08 -8.13
C GLN A 302 -26.61 -22.44 -8.19
N LYS A 303 -27.03 -23.59 -7.66
CA LYS A 303 -28.43 -24.05 -7.75
C LYS A 303 -29.44 -23.27 -6.89
N GLN A 304 -28.99 -22.36 -6.02
CA GLN A 304 -29.85 -21.53 -5.16
C GLN A 304 -29.61 -20.01 -5.29
N THR A 305 -28.68 -19.58 -6.13
CA THR A 305 -28.26 -18.19 -6.27
C THR A 305 -28.78 -17.59 -7.57
N ARG A 306 -29.20 -16.30 -7.54
CA ARG A 306 -29.70 -15.60 -8.73
C ARG A 306 -28.58 -15.43 -9.74
N SER A 307 -28.86 -15.67 -11.02
CA SER A 307 -27.96 -15.41 -12.13
C SER A 307 -28.36 -14.12 -12.85
N PHE A 308 -27.38 -13.32 -13.25
CA PHE A 308 -27.56 -12.06 -13.97
C PHE A 308 -26.66 -12.07 -15.21
N SER A 309 -27.09 -11.43 -16.29
CA SER A 309 -26.29 -11.16 -17.48
C SER A 309 -25.33 -9.99 -17.27
N SER A 310 -24.29 -9.87 -18.10
CA SER A 310 -23.42 -8.68 -18.12
C SER A 310 -24.21 -7.41 -18.46
N GLU A 311 -25.23 -7.48 -19.33
CA GLU A 311 -26.10 -6.36 -19.65
C GLU A 311 -26.90 -5.88 -18.44
N GLU A 312 -27.44 -6.80 -17.63
CA GLU A 312 -28.10 -6.46 -16.37
C GLU A 312 -27.12 -5.82 -15.39
N LEU A 313 -25.90 -6.35 -15.27
CA LEU A 313 -24.87 -5.78 -14.40
C LEU A 313 -24.52 -4.33 -14.80
N GLN A 314 -24.42 -4.03 -16.10
CA GLN A 314 -24.09 -2.69 -16.61
C GLN A 314 -25.10 -1.60 -16.21
N ALA A 315 -26.35 -1.96 -15.92
CA ALA A 315 -27.35 -1.01 -15.45
C ALA A 315 -27.05 -0.47 -14.03
N HIS A 316 -26.27 -1.21 -13.24
CA HIS A 316 -25.92 -0.90 -11.84
C HIS A 316 -24.60 -0.12 -11.76
N ASN A 317 -24.56 1.04 -12.42
CA ASN A 317 -23.36 1.86 -12.60
C ASN A 317 -23.42 3.24 -11.92
N LYS A 318 -24.32 3.44 -10.95
CA LYS A 318 -24.57 4.74 -10.31
C LYS A 318 -24.10 4.78 -8.86
N PRO A 319 -23.79 5.96 -8.28
CA PRO A 319 -23.42 6.04 -6.86
C PRO A 319 -24.45 5.48 -5.88
N THR A 320 -25.73 5.51 -6.24
CA THR A 320 -26.84 4.98 -5.44
C THR A 320 -27.20 3.53 -5.77
N ASP A 321 -26.57 2.95 -6.80
CA ASP A 321 -26.82 1.61 -7.29
C ASP A 321 -25.56 1.11 -8.02
N LEU A 322 -24.59 0.65 -7.22
CA LEU A 322 -23.23 0.33 -7.66
C LEU A 322 -22.97 -1.16 -7.47
N TRP A 323 -23.04 -1.93 -8.54
CA TRP A 323 -22.67 -3.35 -8.51
C TRP A 323 -21.37 -3.58 -9.25
N ILE A 324 -20.61 -4.57 -8.80
CA ILE A 324 -19.36 -5.01 -9.41
C ILE A 324 -19.30 -6.53 -9.41
N SER A 325 -18.67 -7.12 -10.41
CA SER A 325 -18.36 -8.55 -10.44
C SER A 325 -16.89 -8.81 -10.12
N ILE A 326 -16.61 -9.81 -9.29
CA ILE A 326 -15.25 -10.31 -9.00
C ILE A 326 -15.29 -11.83 -9.12
N HIS A 327 -14.50 -12.39 -10.04
CA HIS A 327 -14.51 -13.81 -10.37
C HIS A 327 -15.91 -14.33 -10.75
N GLY A 328 -16.69 -13.53 -11.47
CA GLY A 328 -18.06 -13.89 -11.86
C GLY A 328 -19.09 -13.87 -10.72
N LYS A 329 -18.69 -13.40 -9.52
CA LYS A 329 -19.59 -13.18 -8.38
C LYS A 329 -19.93 -11.71 -8.29
N ILE A 330 -21.23 -11.40 -8.27
CA ILE A 330 -21.75 -10.03 -8.24
C ILE A 330 -21.92 -9.58 -6.79
N TYR A 331 -21.40 -8.40 -6.50
CA TYR A 331 -21.49 -7.74 -5.21
C TYR A 331 -22.11 -6.35 -5.39
N ASP A 332 -23.09 -6.06 -4.56
CA ASP A 332 -23.59 -4.70 -4.35
C ASP A 332 -22.63 -3.98 -3.42
N ALA A 333 -21.95 -2.98 -3.98
CA ALA A 333 -20.91 -2.19 -3.33
C ALA A 333 -21.36 -0.75 -3.04
N THR A 334 -22.66 -0.46 -3.17
CA THR A 334 -23.27 0.86 -2.93
C THR A 334 -22.90 1.42 -1.55
N ALA A 335 -23.08 0.62 -0.50
CA ALA A 335 -22.76 1.01 0.88
C ALA A 335 -21.24 1.01 1.17
N TRP A 336 -20.45 0.30 0.36
CA TRP A 336 -19.01 0.17 0.53
C TRP A 336 -18.22 1.32 -0.10
N ALA A 337 -18.66 1.83 -1.25
CA ALA A 337 -17.92 2.84 -2.01
C ALA A 337 -17.50 4.09 -1.18
N PRO A 338 -18.36 4.69 -0.33
CA PRO A 338 -18.00 5.87 0.46
C PRO A 338 -16.95 5.59 1.56
N VAL A 339 -16.79 4.33 1.95
CA VAL A 339 -15.88 3.87 3.02
C VAL A 339 -14.70 3.06 2.51
N HIS A 340 -14.61 2.85 1.20
CA HIS A 340 -13.51 2.13 0.57
C HIS A 340 -12.17 2.86 0.81
N PRO A 341 -11.11 2.16 1.28
CA PRO A 341 -9.82 2.80 1.60
C PRO A 341 -9.15 3.52 0.42
N GLY A 342 -9.37 3.04 -0.81
CA GLY A 342 -8.83 3.66 -2.03
C GLY A 342 -9.63 4.87 -2.53
N GLY A 343 -10.76 5.18 -1.88
CA GLY A 343 -11.73 6.17 -2.34
C GLY A 343 -12.90 5.54 -3.11
N ASP A 344 -13.91 6.37 -3.33
CA ASP A 344 -15.16 6.07 -4.04
C ASP A 344 -14.98 6.06 -5.56
N LEU A 345 -14.26 7.03 -6.11
CA LEU A 345 -14.07 7.21 -7.55
C LEU A 345 -13.52 5.97 -8.28
N PRO A 346 -12.52 5.23 -7.76
CA PRO A 346 -12.05 4.00 -8.40
C PRO A 346 -13.14 2.94 -8.60
N LEU A 347 -14.07 2.81 -7.63
CA LEU A 347 -15.17 1.86 -7.72
C LEU A 347 -16.26 2.35 -8.67
N LEU A 348 -16.59 3.65 -8.60
CA LEU A 348 -17.55 4.27 -9.51
C LEU A 348 -17.12 4.18 -10.98
N THR A 349 -15.82 4.33 -11.23
CA THR A 349 -15.24 4.25 -12.57
C THR A 349 -15.40 2.86 -13.20
N LEU A 350 -15.46 1.81 -12.38
CA LEU A 350 -15.60 0.43 -12.84
C LEU A 350 -16.97 -0.18 -12.52
N ALA A 351 -17.93 0.65 -12.11
CA ALA A 351 -19.26 0.20 -11.72
C ALA A 351 -20.00 -0.46 -12.91
N GLY A 352 -20.74 -1.52 -12.63
CA GLY A 352 -21.45 -2.31 -13.63
C GLY A 352 -20.57 -3.23 -14.47
N GLN A 353 -19.35 -3.56 -14.01
CA GLN A 353 -18.41 -4.40 -14.77
C GLN A 353 -17.80 -5.55 -13.93
N ASP A 354 -17.17 -6.54 -14.58
CA ASP A 354 -16.30 -7.53 -13.93
C ASP A 354 -14.91 -6.97 -13.68
N ILE A 355 -14.64 -6.55 -12.46
CA ILE A 355 -13.41 -5.80 -12.12
C ILE A 355 -12.27 -6.71 -11.68
N THR A 356 -12.31 -8.00 -12.01
CA THR A 356 -11.39 -9.00 -11.45
C THR A 356 -9.92 -8.64 -11.66
N ASP A 357 -9.56 -8.19 -12.86
CA ASP A 357 -8.17 -7.88 -13.23
C ASP A 357 -7.64 -6.66 -12.46
N ALA A 358 -8.42 -5.59 -12.41
CA ALA A 358 -8.13 -4.43 -11.57
C ALA A 358 -8.06 -4.84 -10.08
N PHE A 359 -9.03 -5.61 -9.59
CA PHE A 359 -9.10 -6.03 -8.19
C PHE A 359 -7.82 -6.73 -7.74
N ILE A 360 -7.32 -7.72 -8.50
CA ILE A 360 -6.11 -8.46 -8.14
C ILE A 360 -4.82 -7.64 -8.31
N ALA A 361 -4.82 -6.61 -9.18
CA ALA A 361 -3.70 -5.68 -9.33
C ALA A 361 -3.50 -4.88 -8.04
N TYR A 362 -4.59 -4.32 -7.50
CA TYR A 362 -4.57 -3.40 -6.37
C TYR A 362 -4.72 -4.06 -5.00
N HIS A 363 -5.15 -5.32 -4.91
CA HIS A 363 -5.44 -5.97 -3.63
C HIS A 363 -4.64 -7.26 -3.41
N PRO A 364 -4.11 -7.50 -2.19
CA PRO A 364 -3.53 -8.80 -1.84
C PRO A 364 -4.60 -9.89 -1.89
N GLY A 365 -4.18 -11.14 -2.16
CA GLY A 365 -5.10 -12.28 -2.19
C GLY A 365 -5.84 -12.51 -0.86
N SER A 366 -5.29 -12.02 0.26
CA SER A 366 -5.99 -12.02 1.56
C SER A 366 -7.26 -11.16 1.57
N THR A 367 -7.38 -10.16 0.69
CA THR A 367 -8.57 -9.31 0.56
C THR A 367 -9.76 -10.08 0.00
N LEU A 368 -9.55 -11.14 -0.81
CA LEU A 368 -10.65 -11.98 -1.28
C LEU A 368 -11.46 -12.59 -0.13
N ALA A 369 -10.78 -12.96 0.97
CA ALA A 369 -11.44 -13.50 2.17
C ALA A 369 -12.29 -12.44 2.91
N LEU A 370 -12.02 -11.15 2.67
CA LEU A 370 -12.79 -10.05 3.25
C LEU A 370 -14.10 -9.81 2.48
N LEU A 371 -14.17 -10.17 1.19
CA LEU A 371 -15.39 -9.96 0.39
C LEU A 371 -16.60 -10.67 1.01
N ALA A 372 -16.44 -11.91 1.47
CA ALA A 372 -17.51 -12.70 2.06
C ALA A 372 -17.96 -12.23 3.45
N ASN A 373 -17.10 -11.50 4.17
CA ASN A 373 -17.33 -11.10 5.57
C ASN A 373 -17.48 -9.58 5.73
N ASN A 374 -17.53 -8.82 4.65
CA ASN A 374 -17.66 -7.37 4.71
C ASN A 374 -19.14 -6.99 4.81
N PRO A 375 -19.61 -6.38 5.91
CA PRO A 375 -21.02 -6.04 6.10
C PRO A 375 -21.55 -5.00 5.11
N TYR A 376 -20.66 -4.29 4.40
CA TYR A 376 -21.01 -3.28 3.39
C TYR A 376 -20.98 -3.81 1.95
N LEU A 377 -20.50 -5.05 1.75
CA LEU A 377 -20.51 -5.72 0.44
C LEU A 377 -21.50 -6.87 0.49
N ARG A 378 -22.62 -6.72 -0.20
CA ARG A 378 -23.65 -7.77 -0.25
C ARG A 378 -23.46 -8.60 -1.50
N PHE A 379 -23.29 -9.92 -1.34
CA PHE A 379 -23.33 -10.85 -2.47
C PHE A 379 -24.76 -10.91 -3.04
N VAL A 380 -24.88 -10.72 -4.36
CA VAL A 380 -26.17 -10.62 -5.07
C VAL A 380 -26.45 -11.86 -5.90
N GLY A 381 -25.43 -12.41 -6.56
CA GLY A 381 -25.59 -13.51 -7.50
C GLY A 381 -24.36 -13.77 -8.35
N HIS A 382 -24.54 -14.50 -9.45
CA HIS A 382 -23.48 -14.85 -10.38
C HIS A 382 -23.73 -14.30 -11.78
N LEU A 383 -22.66 -14.00 -12.51
CA LEU A 383 -22.74 -13.72 -13.94
C LEU A 383 -23.05 -15.02 -14.72
N SER A 384 -24.12 -15.00 -15.52
CA SER A 384 -24.56 -16.13 -16.36
C SER A 384 -23.68 -16.33 -17.59
N ASP A 385 -23.10 -15.23 -18.10
CA ASP A 385 -22.28 -15.13 -19.29
C ASP A 385 -20.81 -14.84 -18.96
N TYR A 386 -20.36 -15.23 -17.75
CA TYR A 386 -18.99 -14.99 -17.29
C TYR A 386 -17.95 -15.58 -18.25
N ARG A 387 -17.10 -14.71 -18.81
CA ARG A 387 -15.99 -15.08 -19.69
C ARG A 387 -14.73 -14.36 -19.26
N VAL A 388 -13.59 -15.01 -19.52
CA VAL A 388 -12.27 -14.45 -19.26
C VAL A 388 -11.47 -14.55 -20.54
N SER A 389 -10.95 -13.42 -21.02
CA SER A 389 -10.08 -13.36 -22.20
C SER A 389 -8.78 -14.13 -21.94
N ASP A 390 -8.10 -14.56 -23.01
CA ASP A 390 -6.84 -15.30 -22.85
C ASP A 390 -5.72 -14.44 -22.26
N VAL A 391 -5.71 -13.14 -22.57
CA VAL A 391 -4.80 -12.17 -21.94
C VAL A 391 -5.07 -12.06 -20.44
N SER A 392 -6.33 -11.93 -20.01
CA SER A 392 -6.68 -11.88 -18.58
C SER A 392 -6.31 -13.18 -17.86
N LYS A 393 -6.47 -14.35 -18.48
CA LYS A 393 -6.04 -15.63 -17.88
C LYS A 393 -4.53 -15.64 -17.61
N ASP A 394 -3.72 -15.23 -18.58
CA ASP A 394 -2.26 -15.20 -18.43
C ASP A 394 -1.81 -14.13 -17.44
N TYR A 395 -2.42 -12.94 -17.47
CA TYR A 395 -2.17 -11.89 -16.49
C TYR A 395 -2.49 -12.35 -15.07
N ARG A 396 -3.66 -12.95 -14.84
CA ARG A 396 -4.05 -13.54 -13.54
C ARG A 396 -3.06 -14.62 -13.08
N ARG A 397 -2.60 -15.47 -14.00
CA ARG A 397 -1.56 -16.48 -13.72
C ARG A 397 -0.26 -15.81 -13.27
N LEU A 398 0.14 -14.73 -13.93
CA LEU A 398 1.35 -13.98 -13.60
C LEU A 398 1.26 -13.31 -12.22
N VAL A 399 0.13 -12.67 -11.89
CA VAL A 399 -0.14 -12.13 -10.55
C VAL A 399 -0.04 -13.22 -9.47
N ALA A 400 -0.62 -14.40 -9.75
CA ALA A 400 -0.55 -15.54 -8.84
C ALA A 400 0.89 -16.06 -8.67
N GLU A 401 1.67 -16.09 -9.74
CA GLU A 401 3.09 -16.48 -9.69
C GLU A 401 3.94 -15.47 -8.90
N PHE A 402 3.76 -14.17 -9.13
CA PHE A 402 4.46 -13.13 -8.37
C PHE A 402 4.12 -13.19 -6.88
N SER A 403 2.86 -13.46 -6.56
CA SER A 403 2.41 -13.72 -5.19
C SER A 403 3.10 -14.95 -4.60
N ARG A 404 3.15 -16.06 -5.34
CA ARG A 404 3.83 -17.31 -4.92
C ARG A 404 5.33 -17.10 -4.68
N LEU A 405 5.98 -16.26 -5.49
CA LEU A 405 7.39 -15.92 -5.35
C LEU A 405 7.66 -14.87 -4.25
N GLY A 406 6.60 -14.33 -3.63
CA GLY A 406 6.66 -13.30 -2.60
C GLY A 406 7.21 -11.97 -3.11
N LEU A 407 7.05 -11.66 -4.40
CA LEU A 407 7.63 -10.44 -4.99
C LEU A 407 6.94 -9.17 -4.46
N PHE A 408 5.64 -9.24 -4.17
CA PHE A 408 4.88 -8.14 -3.54
C PHE A 408 5.29 -7.89 -2.08
N ASP A 409 5.81 -8.90 -1.38
CA ASP A 409 6.12 -8.82 0.06
C ASP A 409 7.59 -8.50 0.34
N LYS A 410 8.48 -8.71 -0.63
CA LYS A 410 9.93 -8.48 -0.53
C LYS A 410 10.27 -6.99 -0.64
N LYS A 411 10.10 -6.28 0.46
CA LYS A 411 10.32 -4.82 0.59
C LYS A 411 11.81 -4.42 0.64
N GLY A 412 12.66 -5.32 1.15
CA GLY A 412 14.11 -5.05 1.32
C GLY A 412 14.39 -3.90 2.30
N HIS A 413 15.60 -3.33 2.24
CA HIS A 413 16.01 -2.18 3.08
C HIS A 413 15.92 -0.83 2.34
N GLY A 414 15.36 -0.81 1.14
CA GLY A 414 15.40 0.35 0.23
C GLY A 414 14.80 1.62 0.83
N THR A 415 13.69 1.51 1.56
CA THR A 415 13.02 2.63 2.24
C THR A 415 13.89 3.26 3.32
N ALA A 416 14.52 2.44 4.17
CA ALA A 416 15.39 2.92 5.23
C ALA A 416 16.63 3.63 4.64
N ILE A 417 17.26 3.01 3.64
CA ILE A 417 18.40 3.59 2.93
C ILE A 417 18.02 4.94 2.28
N SER A 418 16.87 5.00 1.61
CA SER A 418 16.39 6.23 0.96
C SER A 418 16.14 7.35 1.98
N LEU A 419 15.47 7.04 3.10
CA LEU A 419 15.23 8.03 4.18
C LEU A 419 16.55 8.51 4.81
N SER A 420 17.50 7.62 5.05
CA SER A 420 18.82 8.00 5.56
C SER A 420 19.57 8.89 4.58
N ALA A 421 19.56 8.56 3.28
CA ALA A 421 20.19 9.37 2.26
C ALA A 421 19.54 10.77 2.15
N ILE A 422 18.21 10.85 2.13
CA ILE A 422 17.46 12.11 2.16
C ILE A 422 17.84 12.93 3.40
N ALA A 423 17.89 12.33 4.58
CA ALA A 423 18.22 13.03 5.82
C ALA A 423 19.65 13.60 5.80
N VAL A 424 20.63 12.83 5.31
CA VAL A 424 22.03 13.28 5.19
C VAL A 424 22.16 14.43 4.20
N VAL A 425 21.55 14.29 3.01
CA VAL A 425 21.57 15.35 1.98
C VAL A 425 20.86 16.61 2.47
N PHE A 426 19.72 16.47 3.16
CA PHE A 426 18.99 17.60 3.72
C PHE A 426 19.83 18.36 4.74
N ALA A 427 20.48 17.64 5.66
CA ALA A 427 21.37 18.23 6.66
C ALA A 427 22.56 18.96 6.01
N ALA A 428 23.14 18.38 4.95
CA ALA A 428 24.23 19.00 4.20
C ALA A 428 23.78 20.30 3.49
N VAL A 429 22.58 20.31 2.89
CA VAL A 429 22.00 21.50 2.26
C VAL A 429 21.78 22.61 3.29
N ILE A 430 21.17 22.29 4.43
CA ILE A 430 20.95 23.26 5.52
C ILE A 430 22.29 23.82 6.02
N TYR A 431 23.27 22.94 6.28
CA TYR A 431 24.60 23.35 6.71
C TYR A 431 25.25 24.30 5.70
N CYS A 432 25.21 23.97 4.41
CA CYS A 432 25.81 24.79 3.36
C CYS A 432 25.14 26.17 3.27
N ILE A 433 23.80 26.24 3.30
CA ILE A 433 23.05 27.50 3.28
C ILE A 433 23.42 28.39 4.48
N LEU A 434 23.57 27.80 5.68
CA LEU A 434 23.88 28.57 6.90
C LEU A 434 25.35 28.99 7.02
N ARG A 435 26.25 28.33 6.29
CA ARG A 435 27.72 28.54 6.43
C ARG A 435 28.34 29.24 5.24
N SER A 436 27.75 29.14 4.07
CA SER A 436 28.21 29.81 2.86
C SER A 436 27.60 31.21 2.75
N GLN A 437 28.25 32.08 2.01
CA GLN A 437 27.70 33.36 1.52
C GLN A 437 27.72 33.43 -0.02
N SER A 438 28.13 32.34 -0.67
CA SER A 438 28.23 32.27 -2.13
C SER A 438 26.86 32.00 -2.74
N VAL A 439 26.40 32.90 -3.61
CA VAL A 439 25.19 32.74 -4.41
C VAL A 439 25.19 31.40 -5.16
N TRP A 440 26.31 31.02 -5.77
CA TRP A 440 26.44 29.77 -6.52
C TRP A 440 26.31 28.54 -5.63
N ALA A 441 26.80 28.60 -4.39
CA ALA A 441 26.60 27.53 -3.42
C ALA A 441 25.11 27.41 -3.04
N HIS A 442 24.42 28.54 -2.84
CA HIS A 442 22.97 28.56 -2.57
C HIS A 442 22.16 28.01 -3.74
N LEU A 443 22.50 28.38 -4.98
CA LEU A 443 21.84 27.84 -6.18
C LEU A 443 22.12 26.35 -6.39
N GLY A 444 23.33 25.87 -6.08
CA GLY A 444 23.64 24.45 -6.05
C GLY A 444 22.80 23.70 -5.01
N CYS A 445 22.67 24.27 -3.81
CA CYS A 445 21.78 23.76 -2.76
C CYS A 445 20.30 23.74 -3.18
N ALA A 446 19.83 24.76 -3.93
CA ALA A 446 18.49 24.78 -4.49
C ALA A 446 18.25 23.61 -5.44
N ALA A 447 19.21 23.34 -6.34
CA ALA A 447 19.12 22.20 -7.25
C ALA A 447 19.12 20.86 -6.49
N VAL A 448 19.98 20.70 -5.49
CA VAL A 448 20.01 19.52 -4.63
C VAL A 448 18.70 19.36 -3.85
N MET A 449 18.09 20.46 -3.38
CA MET A 449 16.77 20.45 -2.74
C MET A 449 15.67 19.95 -3.70
N GLY A 450 15.71 20.38 -4.96
CA GLY A 450 14.82 19.87 -6.01
C GLY A 450 14.90 18.35 -6.16
N PHE A 451 16.11 17.80 -6.29
CA PHE A 451 16.33 16.35 -6.35
C PHE A 451 15.90 15.64 -5.07
N LEU A 452 16.13 16.24 -3.91
CA LEU A 452 15.69 15.70 -2.62
C LEU A 452 14.16 15.54 -2.59
N TRP A 453 13.42 16.54 -3.08
CA TRP A 453 11.96 16.44 -3.19
C TRP A 453 11.51 15.37 -4.17
N MET A 454 12.21 15.18 -5.29
CA MET A 454 11.91 14.08 -6.22
C MET A 454 12.04 12.72 -5.51
N GLN A 455 13.17 12.49 -4.83
CA GLN A 455 13.43 11.25 -4.09
C GLN A 455 12.43 11.04 -2.95
N SER A 456 12.07 12.09 -2.24
CA SER A 456 11.02 12.06 -1.21
C SER A 456 9.65 11.73 -1.82
N GLY A 457 9.33 12.34 -2.97
CA GLY A 457 8.09 12.08 -3.71
C GLY A 457 7.97 10.63 -4.16
N PHE A 458 9.05 10.00 -4.65
CA PHE A 458 9.06 8.57 -4.97
C PHE A 458 8.78 7.69 -3.75
N LEU A 459 9.31 8.05 -2.58
CA LEU A 459 8.99 7.31 -1.36
C LEU A 459 7.53 7.50 -0.92
N GLY A 460 7.00 8.72 -1.08
CA GLY A 460 5.58 9.00 -0.88
C GLY A 460 4.71 8.12 -1.77
N HIS A 461 5.00 8.11 -3.07
CA HIS A 461 4.38 7.26 -4.09
C HIS A 461 4.39 5.78 -3.69
N ASP A 462 5.56 5.21 -3.42
CA ASP A 462 5.70 3.78 -3.08
C ASP A 462 4.89 3.42 -1.83
N SER A 463 4.96 4.28 -0.81
CA SER A 463 4.25 4.08 0.45
C SER A 463 2.72 4.25 0.32
N GLY A 464 2.25 4.92 -0.73
CA GLY A 464 0.84 5.07 -1.07
C GLY A 464 0.27 3.85 -1.79
N HIS A 465 1.07 3.17 -2.62
CA HIS A 465 0.66 1.96 -3.35
C HIS A 465 0.74 0.68 -2.53
N TYR A 466 1.79 0.53 -1.73
CA TYR A 466 2.00 -0.66 -0.91
C TYR A 466 2.61 -0.31 0.45
N GLU A 467 2.53 -1.25 1.37
CA GLU A 467 3.17 -1.08 2.66
C GLU A 467 4.69 -1.21 2.49
N VAL A 468 5.44 -0.11 2.46
CA VAL A 468 6.92 -0.12 2.32
C VAL A 468 7.63 -0.65 3.56
N THR A 469 6.93 -0.79 4.69
CA THR A 469 7.43 -1.40 5.93
C THR A 469 6.46 -2.49 6.43
N GLY A 470 6.85 -3.25 7.46
CA GLY A 470 5.99 -4.27 8.07
C GLY A 470 4.87 -3.73 8.98
N SER A 471 4.74 -2.41 9.12
CA SER A 471 3.80 -1.78 10.06
C SER A 471 2.99 -0.69 9.37
N LYS A 472 1.66 -0.84 9.33
CA LYS A 472 0.71 0.15 8.78
C LYS A 472 0.91 1.55 9.36
N ARG A 473 1.17 1.64 10.67
CA ARG A 473 1.41 2.92 11.36
C ARG A 473 2.70 3.58 10.89
N THR A 474 3.76 2.78 10.75
CA THR A 474 5.06 3.26 10.25
C THR A 474 4.94 3.67 8.78
N ASN A 475 4.22 2.89 7.98
CA ASN A 475 3.91 3.23 6.58
C ASN A 475 3.20 4.58 6.48
N ARG A 476 2.17 4.80 7.29
CA ARG A 476 1.43 6.06 7.32
C ARG A 476 2.31 7.24 7.79
N ALA A 477 3.21 7.02 8.75
CA ALA A 477 4.17 8.04 9.15
C ALA A 477 5.14 8.40 8.01
N ILE A 478 5.62 7.40 7.26
CA ILE A 478 6.48 7.61 6.08
C ILE A 478 5.73 8.38 5.00
N GLN A 479 4.47 8.03 4.70
CA GLN A 479 3.62 8.77 3.77
C GLN A 479 3.53 10.27 4.13
N VAL A 480 3.17 10.58 5.39
CA VAL A 480 3.03 11.97 5.84
C VAL A 480 4.38 12.70 5.87
N LEU A 481 5.46 12.03 6.27
CA LEU A 481 6.80 12.62 6.27
C LEU A 481 7.27 12.95 4.84
N SER A 482 7.20 11.96 3.96
CA SER A 482 7.77 12.04 2.61
C SER A 482 6.89 12.80 1.61
N GLY A 483 5.56 12.69 1.70
CA GLY A 483 4.62 13.49 0.94
C GLY A 483 4.44 14.88 1.54
N ASN A 484 3.96 14.96 2.78
CA ASN A 484 3.51 16.24 3.32
C ASN A 484 4.65 17.09 3.88
N CYS A 485 5.39 16.59 4.87
CA CYS A 485 6.38 17.40 5.60
C CYS A 485 7.54 17.85 4.73
N LEU A 486 8.05 16.96 3.87
CA LEU A 486 9.21 17.25 3.04
C LEU A 486 8.84 17.95 1.73
N THR A 487 7.69 17.61 1.12
CA THR A 487 7.37 18.10 -0.23
C THR A 487 6.26 19.16 -0.24
N GLY A 488 5.49 19.30 0.84
CA GLY A 488 4.37 20.25 0.92
C GLY A 488 3.11 19.80 0.20
N LEU A 489 3.07 18.55 -0.27
CA LEU A 489 1.94 17.95 -0.98
C LEU A 489 1.17 17.02 -0.06
N SER A 490 -0.17 17.05 -0.11
CA SER A 490 -0.97 16.08 0.64
C SER A 490 -0.86 14.70 -0.01
N ILE A 491 -0.34 13.71 0.73
CA ILE A 491 -0.36 12.32 0.26
C ILE A 491 -1.80 11.80 0.12
N GLY A 492 -2.75 12.34 0.89
CA GLY A 492 -4.17 12.08 0.72
C GLY A 492 -4.72 12.60 -0.61
N TRP A 493 -4.34 13.82 -1.02
CA TRP A 493 -4.65 14.34 -2.35
C TRP A 493 -4.04 13.48 -3.45
N TRP A 494 -2.74 13.17 -3.31
CA TRP A 494 -2.02 12.35 -4.28
C TRP A 494 -2.66 10.96 -4.43
N ASN A 495 -2.97 10.27 -3.32
CA ASN A 495 -3.65 8.97 -3.37
C ASN A 495 -5.00 9.05 -4.09
N ARG A 496 -5.82 10.09 -3.81
CA ARG A 496 -7.13 10.24 -4.45
C ARG A 496 -7.00 10.43 -5.96
N ASN A 497 -6.08 11.29 -6.38
CA ASN A 497 -5.83 11.59 -7.79
C ASN A 497 -5.25 10.37 -8.52
N HIS A 498 -4.16 9.84 -7.96
CA HIS A 498 -3.38 8.80 -8.59
C HIS A 498 -4.12 7.46 -8.64
N ASN A 499 -4.95 7.12 -7.65
CA ASN A 499 -5.77 5.90 -7.73
C ASN A 499 -6.77 5.93 -8.90
N VAL A 500 -7.31 7.11 -9.24
CA VAL A 500 -8.22 7.26 -10.39
C VAL A 500 -7.44 7.13 -11.69
N HIS A 501 -6.29 7.79 -11.80
CA HIS A 501 -5.37 7.64 -12.92
C HIS A 501 -4.98 6.17 -13.16
N HIS A 502 -4.69 5.42 -12.11
CA HIS A 502 -4.36 3.99 -12.19
C HIS A 502 -5.52 3.15 -12.73
N VAL A 503 -6.74 3.44 -12.30
CA VAL A 503 -7.91 2.69 -12.77
C VAL A 503 -8.25 3.02 -14.21
N ALA A 504 -8.32 4.30 -14.58
CA ALA A 504 -8.75 4.78 -15.90
C ALA A 504 -7.63 5.55 -16.64
N CYS A 505 -6.43 4.97 -16.67
CA CYS A 505 -5.25 5.59 -17.27
C CYS A 505 -5.54 6.07 -18.68
N ASN A 506 -5.26 7.34 -18.96
CA ASN A 506 -5.46 7.99 -20.24
C ASN A 506 -6.92 8.14 -20.75
N SER A 507 -7.91 7.97 -19.88
CA SER A 507 -9.28 8.40 -20.15
C SER A 507 -9.38 9.93 -20.05
N LEU A 508 -9.74 10.61 -21.13
CA LEU A 508 -9.71 12.08 -21.20
C LEU A 508 -10.69 12.75 -20.23
N ASP A 509 -11.84 12.11 -19.98
CA ASP A 509 -12.93 12.61 -19.12
C ASP A 509 -12.86 12.08 -17.68
N ILE A 510 -12.06 11.05 -17.40
CA ILE A 510 -11.94 10.46 -16.04
C ILE A 510 -10.55 10.67 -15.43
N ASP A 511 -9.47 10.51 -16.20
CA ASP A 511 -8.10 10.59 -15.70
C ASP A 511 -7.70 12.04 -15.38
N PRO A 512 -7.51 12.41 -14.10
CA PRO A 512 -7.12 13.77 -13.76
C PRO A 512 -5.74 14.17 -14.31
N ASP A 513 -4.87 13.20 -14.63
CA ASP A 513 -3.51 13.47 -15.11
C ASP A 513 -3.46 13.92 -16.58
N LEU A 514 -4.60 13.98 -17.27
CA LEU A 514 -4.75 14.58 -18.62
C LEU A 514 -5.58 15.87 -18.65
N GLN A 515 -6.13 16.31 -17.51
CA GLN A 515 -7.17 17.34 -17.44
C GLN A 515 -6.64 18.75 -17.14
N HIS A 516 -5.79 19.24 -18.05
CA HIS A 516 -4.96 20.44 -17.84
C HIS A 516 -5.46 21.71 -18.53
N ILE A 517 -6.70 21.72 -19.03
CA ILE A 517 -7.32 22.93 -19.59
C ILE A 517 -7.43 24.01 -18.50
N PRO A 518 -7.06 25.27 -18.81
CA PRO A 518 -6.83 25.82 -20.16
C PRO A 518 -5.38 25.78 -20.68
N VAL A 519 -4.43 25.16 -19.97
CA VAL A 519 -2.99 25.27 -20.28
C VAL A 519 -2.53 24.24 -21.31
N PHE A 520 -2.91 22.97 -21.15
CA PHE A 520 -2.50 21.89 -22.03
C PHE A 520 -3.69 21.07 -22.54
N ALA A 521 -3.59 20.63 -23.78
CA ALA A 521 -4.46 19.64 -24.40
C ALA A 521 -3.60 18.57 -25.08
N VAL A 522 -3.67 17.35 -24.55
CA VAL A 522 -2.93 16.18 -25.05
C VAL A 522 -3.63 15.50 -26.23
N SER A 523 -4.93 15.75 -26.39
CA SER A 523 -5.77 15.24 -27.48
C SER A 523 -6.69 16.33 -28.01
N VAL A 524 -6.98 16.27 -29.30
CA VAL A 524 -7.90 17.18 -30.00
C VAL A 524 -9.36 16.95 -29.60
N GLU A 525 -9.68 15.79 -29.03
CA GLU A 525 -11.02 15.50 -28.50
C GLU A 525 -11.42 16.48 -27.38
N ILE A 526 -10.44 17.00 -26.64
CA ILE A 526 -10.67 18.04 -25.61
C ILE A 526 -11.25 19.32 -26.24
N PHE A 527 -11.04 19.58 -27.54
CA PHE A 527 -11.56 20.78 -28.20
C PHE A 527 -13.08 20.80 -28.30
N ARG A 528 -13.74 19.66 -28.09
CA ARG A 528 -15.20 19.54 -28.06
C ARG A 528 -15.82 20.00 -26.73
N SER A 529 -14.99 20.38 -25.76
CA SER A 529 -15.36 20.55 -24.35
C SER A 529 -15.85 19.24 -23.74
N LEU A 530 -15.12 18.73 -22.74
CA LEU A 530 -15.43 17.44 -22.09
C LEU A 530 -15.84 17.68 -20.63
N THR A 531 -16.77 16.88 -20.12
CA THR A 531 -17.12 16.90 -18.70
C THR A 531 -16.15 16.01 -17.93
N SER A 532 -15.40 16.58 -16.99
CA SER A 532 -14.55 15.81 -16.08
C SER A 532 -15.39 15.10 -15.02
N PHE A 533 -15.33 13.78 -15.00
CA PHE A 533 -15.93 12.95 -13.95
C PHE A 533 -15.20 13.10 -12.61
N TYR A 534 -13.88 13.32 -12.63
CA TYR A 534 -13.07 13.46 -11.42
C TYR A 534 -13.27 14.80 -10.71
N TYR A 535 -13.22 15.90 -11.46
CA TYR A 535 -13.39 17.26 -10.93
C TYR A 535 -14.86 17.70 -10.87
N GLU A 536 -15.77 16.92 -11.47
CA GLU A 536 -17.21 17.21 -11.52
C GLU A 536 -17.48 18.57 -12.18
N ARG A 537 -16.74 18.89 -13.25
CA ARG A 537 -16.81 20.17 -13.96
C ARG A 537 -16.63 20.01 -15.46
N GLU A 538 -17.19 20.94 -16.22
CA GLU A 538 -16.90 21.04 -17.65
C GLU A 538 -15.49 21.61 -17.89
N MET A 539 -14.72 20.95 -18.75
CA MET A 539 -13.42 21.41 -19.25
C MET A 539 -13.64 22.14 -20.57
N THR A 540 -14.15 23.36 -20.47
CA THR A 540 -14.51 24.17 -21.63
C THR A 540 -13.29 24.56 -22.45
N PHE A 541 -13.30 24.24 -23.74
CA PHE A 541 -12.29 24.73 -24.66
C PHE A 541 -12.72 26.08 -25.24
N ASP A 542 -12.46 27.14 -24.49
CA ASP A 542 -12.82 28.52 -24.84
C ASP A 542 -11.68 29.28 -25.57
N ALA A 543 -11.85 30.60 -25.76
CA ALA A 543 -10.85 31.43 -26.40
C ALA A 543 -9.52 31.50 -25.63
N VAL A 544 -9.55 31.45 -24.30
CA VAL A 544 -8.35 31.46 -23.45
C VAL A 544 -7.63 30.12 -23.58
N ALA A 545 -8.36 29.01 -23.47
CA ALA A 545 -7.82 27.67 -23.69
C ALA A 545 -7.19 27.55 -25.08
N ARG A 546 -7.89 27.99 -26.13
CA ARG A 546 -7.36 28.00 -27.49
C ARG A 546 -6.07 28.83 -27.62
N ALA A 547 -6.03 30.01 -27.01
CA ALA A 547 -4.84 30.87 -27.05
C ALA A 547 -3.64 30.21 -26.36
N LEU A 548 -3.81 29.63 -25.17
CA LEU A 548 -2.72 28.97 -24.44
C LEU A 548 -2.28 27.66 -25.13
N VAL A 549 -3.22 26.81 -25.53
CA VAL A 549 -2.96 25.56 -26.24
C VAL A 549 -2.26 25.80 -27.58
N SER A 550 -2.54 26.92 -28.25
CA SER A 550 -1.82 27.30 -29.49
C SER A 550 -0.30 27.41 -29.29
N TYR A 551 0.20 27.62 -28.08
CA TYR A 551 1.64 27.75 -27.80
C TYR A 551 2.19 26.65 -26.88
N GLN A 552 1.39 25.64 -26.54
CA GLN A 552 1.72 24.68 -25.50
C GLN A 552 3.05 23.92 -25.68
N HIS A 553 3.44 23.64 -26.93
CA HIS A 553 4.71 22.96 -27.23
C HIS A 553 5.94 23.83 -26.96
N TRP A 554 5.80 25.15 -26.93
CA TRP A 554 6.86 26.08 -26.50
C TRP A 554 6.81 26.34 -24.99
N THR A 555 5.61 26.39 -24.42
CA THR A 555 5.42 26.72 -23.00
C THR A 555 5.55 25.49 -22.09
N PHE A 556 5.61 24.27 -22.63
CA PHE A 556 5.70 23.02 -21.86
C PHE A 556 6.76 23.07 -20.75
N TYR A 557 8.05 23.21 -21.10
CA TYR A 557 9.11 23.22 -20.09
C TYR A 557 9.04 24.42 -19.14
N PRO A 558 8.82 25.68 -19.59
CA PRO A 558 8.61 26.81 -18.69
C PRO A 558 7.49 26.58 -17.67
N VAL A 559 6.36 26.02 -18.09
CA VAL A 559 5.25 25.69 -17.18
C VAL A 559 5.65 24.57 -16.23
N MET A 560 6.35 23.53 -16.70
CA MET A 560 6.83 22.44 -15.83
C MET A 560 7.76 22.94 -14.72
N CYS A 561 8.54 24.02 -14.97
CA CYS A 561 9.38 24.62 -13.93
C CYS A 561 8.58 25.22 -12.75
N VAL A 562 7.31 25.55 -12.95
CA VAL A 562 6.42 26.14 -11.94
C VAL A 562 5.16 25.31 -11.67
N ALA A 563 4.99 24.16 -12.32
CA ALA A 563 3.82 23.28 -12.21
C ALA A 563 3.55 22.83 -10.77
N ARG A 564 4.58 22.79 -9.93
CA ARG A 564 4.46 22.51 -8.50
C ARG A 564 3.51 23.47 -7.76
N ILE A 565 3.37 24.71 -8.22
CA ILE A 565 2.42 25.68 -7.64
C ILE A 565 0.98 25.16 -7.77
N ASN A 566 0.64 24.56 -8.91
CA ASN A 566 -0.67 23.93 -9.10
C ASN A 566 -0.86 22.76 -8.13
N LEU A 567 0.16 21.93 -7.89
CA LEU A 567 0.07 20.84 -6.93
C LEU A 567 -0.16 21.32 -5.49
N PHE A 568 0.45 22.45 -5.10
CA PHE A 568 0.15 23.09 -3.82
C PHE A 568 -1.28 23.59 -3.74
N ALA A 569 -1.77 24.26 -4.80
CA ALA A 569 -3.15 24.72 -4.86
C ALA A 569 -4.13 23.56 -4.72
N GLN A 570 -3.94 22.47 -5.46
CA GLN A 570 -4.77 21.27 -5.40
C GLN A 570 -4.75 20.60 -4.02
N THR A 571 -3.58 20.56 -3.37
CA THR A 571 -3.43 20.10 -1.99
C THR A 571 -4.31 20.92 -1.04
N LEU A 572 -4.21 22.25 -1.10
CA LEU A 572 -4.97 23.13 -0.20
C LEU A 572 -6.47 23.06 -0.49
N LEU A 573 -6.87 23.07 -1.76
CA LEU A 573 -8.26 22.93 -2.18
C LEU A 573 -8.89 21.66 -1.62
N LEU A 574 -8.22 20.50 -1.71
CA LEU A 574 -8.76 19.27 -1.14
C LEU A 574 -8.83 19.33 0.40
N LEU A 575 -7.77 19.79 1.07
CA LEU A 575 -7.69 19.79 2.52
C LEU A 575 -8.73 20.71 3.17
N PHE A 576 -9.09 21.81 2.51
CA PHE A 576 -10.11 22.76 2.97
C PHE A 576 -11.50 22.53 2.35
N SER A 577 -11.65 21.53 1.48
CA SER A 577 -12.98 21.14 0.96
C SER A 577 -13.81 20.35 1.96
N ASN A 578 -15.08 20.13 1.61
CA ASN A 578 -15.97 19.22 2.35
C ASN A 578 -15.76 17.73 1.98
N LYS A 579 -14.85 17.40 1.05
CA LYS A 579 -14.60 16.01 0.65
C LYS A 579 -13.95 15.22 1.79
N ARG A 580 -14.25 13.92 1.92
CA ARG A 580 -13.65 13.09 2.97
C ARG A 580 -12.15 12.88 2.72
N VAL A 581 -11.31 13.25 3.70
CA VAL A 581 -9.86 13.00 3.66
C VAL A 581 -9.44 12.20 4.91
N PRO A 582 -9.04 10.92 4.76
CA PRO A 582 -8.60 10.10 5.88
C PRO A 582 -7.42 10.73 6.64
N GLY A 583 -7.60 10.97 7.95
CA GLY A 583 -6.57 11.59 8.76
C GLY A 583 -6.24 13.03 8.37
N ARG A 584 -7.23 13.81 7.87
CA ARG A 584 -7.11 15.22 7.47
C ARG A 584 -6.26 16.07 8.42
N PHE A 585 -6.42 15.92 9.73
CA PHE A 585 -5.64 16.68 10.70
C PHE A 585 -4.12 16.44 10.55
N LEU A 586 -3.70 15.17 10.41
CA LEU A 586 -2.30 14.82 10.18
C LEU A 586 -1.80 15.32 8.82
N GLU A 587 -2.67 15.31 7.79
CA GLU A 587 -2.33 15.84 6.47
C GLU A 587 -2.05 17.34 6.54
N ILE A 588 -2.93 18.11 7.19
CA ILE A 588 -2.79 19.55 7.40
C ILE A 588 -1.54 19.85 8.23
N LEU A 589 -1.32 19.12 9.33
CA LEU A 589 -0.13 19.31 10.17
C LEU A 589 1.16 19.07 9.37
N GLY A 590 1.21 17.99 8.57
CA GLY A 590 2.36 17.70 7.73
C GLY A 590 2.61 18.77 6.67
N VAL A 591 1.56 19.25 5.99
CA VAL A 591 1.68 20.35 5.02
C VAL A 591 2.12 21.64 5.70
N ALA A 592 1.59 21.94 6.90
CA ALA A 592 1.99 23.10 7.69
C ALA A 592 3.48 23.05 8.07
N VAL A 593 4.02 21.87 8.40
CA VAL A 593 5.46 21.70 8.65
C VAL A 593 6.28 22.20 7.46
N PHE A 594 5.92 21.82 6.23
CA PHE A 594 6.59 22.30 5.01
C PHE A 594 6.55 23.83 4.89
N TRP A 595 5.36 24.41 5.03
CA TRP A 595 5.15 25.86 4.93
C TRP A 595 5.75 26.65 6.10
N ILE A 596 6.26 25.98 7.12
CA ILE A 596 7.07 26.59 8.19
C ILE A 596 8.55 26.47 7.85
N TRP A 597 9.09 25.26 7.67
CA TRP A 597 10.55 25.08 7.58
C TRP A 597 11.12 25.64 6.27
N PHE A 598 10.42 25.50 5.14
CA PHE A 598 10.97 25.90 3.85
C PHE A 598 11.08 27.42 3.73
N PRO A 599 10.04 28.23 4.05
CA PRO A 599 10.19 29.68 4.10
C PRO A 599 11.21 30.15 5.14
N LEU A 600 11.32 29.48 6.30
CA LEU A 600 12.36 29.79 7.28
C LEU A 600 13.77 29.57 6.71
N LEU A 601 14.00 28.45 6.02
CA LEU A 601 15.29 28.18 5.36
C LEU A 601 15.59 29.24 4.29
N VAL A 602 14.62 29.57 3.44
CA VAL A 602 14.77 30.62 2.43
C VAL A 602 15.06 31.98 3.07
N SER A 603 14.46 32.29 4.22
CA SER A 603 14.71 33.55 4.95
C SER A 603 16.16 33.71 5.43
N CYS A 604 16.93 32.62 5.54
CA CYS A 604 18.35 32.66 5.89
C CYS A 604 19.24 33.14 4.74
N LEU A 605 18.71 33.25 3.52
CA LEU A 605 19.48 33.73 2.36
C LEU A 605 19.66 35.26 2.43
N PRO A 606 20.82 35.80 1.99
CA PRO A 606 21.22 37.20 2.23
C PRO A 606 20.31 38.24 1.57
N SER A 607 19.84 37.97 0.34
CA SER A 607 19.14 38.96 -0.50
C SER A 607 17.80 38.44 -1.03
N TRP A 608 16.86 39.34 -1.31
CA TRP A 608 15.54 38.98 -1.87
C TRP A 608 15.64 38.32 -3.25
N TRP A 609 16.60 38.72 -4.07
CA TRP A 609 16.84 38.11 -5.37
C TRP A 609 17.32 36.67 -5.25
N GLU A 610 18.29 36.40 -4.37
CA GLU A 610 18.74 35.03 -4.08
C GLU A 610 17.60 34.15 -3.56
N ARG A 611 16.72 34.69 -2.70
CA ARG A 611 15.54 33.96 -2.21
C ARG A 611 14.62 33.54 -3.35
N GLY A 612 14.29 34.49 -4.23
CA GLY A 612 13.46 34.22 -5.40
C GLY A 612 14.09 33.18 -6.34
N LEU A 613 15.38 33.34 -6.66
CA LEU A 613 16.10 32.38 -7.49
C LEU A 613 16.21 30.99 -6.85
N PHE A 614 16.46 30.93 -5.54
CA PHE A 614 16.54 29.66 -4.81
C PHE A 614 15.23 28.88 -4.93
N VAL A 615 14.08 29.54 -4.74
CA VAL A 615 12.77 28.92 -4.90
C VAL A 615 12.55 28.48 -6.35
N LEU A 616 12.83 29.35 -7.32
CA LEU A 616 12.65 29.04 -8.74
C LEU A 616 13.50 27.85 -9.19
N VAL A 617 14.78 27.80 -8.82
CA VAL A 617 15.68 26.69 -9.16
C VAL A 617 15.23 25.39 -8.47
N SER A 618 14.84 25.45 -7.20
CA SER A 618 14.34 24.27 -6.48
C SER A 618 13.08 23.71 -7.15
N PHE A 619 12.17 24.58 -7.59
CA PHE A 619 10.96 24.19 -8.29
C PHE A 619 11.26 23.66 -9.69
N ALA A 620 12.13 24.33 -10.44
CA ALA A 620 12.53 23.93 -11.78
C ALA A 620 13.16 22.52 -11.80
N VAL A 621 14.06 22.23 -10.86
CA VAL A 621 14.68 20.90 -10.76
C VAL A 621 13.66 19.84 -10.33
N ALA A 622 12.80 20.13 -9.34
CA ALA A 622 11.70 19.23 -8.99
C ALA A 622 10.69 19.05 -10.15
N GLY A 623 10.58 20.02 -11.05
CA GLY A 623 9.79 19.98 -12.27
C GLY A 623 10.23 18.91 -13.26
N ILE A 624 11.48 18.43 -13.19
CA ILE A 624 11.95 17.28 -13.99
C ILE A 624 11.08 16.05 -13.73
N GLN A 625 10.66 15.82 -12.49
CA GLN A 625 9.76 14.73 -12.15
C GLN A 625 8.38 14.89 -12.82
N HIS A 626 7.88 16.12 -12.97
CA HIS A 626 6.62 16.38 -13.67
C HIS A 626 6.75 16.08 -15.16
N VAL A 627 7.87 16.50 -15.77
CA VAL A 627 8.20 16.13 -17.15
C VAL A 627 8.15 14.61 -17.30
N GLN A 628 8.80 13.85 -16.41
CA GLN A 628 8.78 12.38 -16.48
C GLN A 628 7.37 11.81 -16.50
N PHE A 629 6.48 12.23 -15.59
CA PHE A 629 5.08 11.80 -15.60
C PHE A 629 4.42 12.08 -16.96
N CYS A 630 4.60 13.29 -17.52
CA CYS A 630 4.08 13.60 -18.85
C CYS A 630 4.65 12.70 -19.95
N LEU A 631 5.94 12.37 -19.91
CA LEU A 631 6.57 11.53 -20.93
C LEU A 631 5.98 10.13 -20.98
N ASN A 632 5.59 9.58 -19.82
CA ASN A 632 5.06 8.24 -19.74
C ASN A 632 3.61 8.08 -20.23
N HIS A 633 2.86 9.18 -20.40
CA HIS A 633 1.41 9.13 -20.66
C HIS A 633 0.92 10.06 -21.78
N TRP A 634 1.56 11.21 -22.02
CA TRP A 634 1.00 12.21 -22.94
C TRP A 634 1.23 11.90 -24.43
N SER A 635 2.04 10.90 -24.74
CA SER A 635 2.32 10.47 -26.12
C SER A 635 1.84 9.05 -26.42
N THR A 636 0.95 8.54 -25.58
CA THR A 636 0.31 7.22 -25.69
C THR A 636 -1.17 7.38 -26.06
N ASP A 637 -1.86 6.26 -26.29
CA ASP A 637 -3.24 6.28 -26.74
C ASP A 637 -4.17 6.83 -25.64
N THR A 638 -5.17 7.60 -26.06
CA THR A 638 -6.19 8.21 -25.19
C THR A 638 -7.58 7.76 -25.62
N TYR A 639 -8.52 7.66 -24.68
CA TYR A 639 -9.90 7.27 -24.97
C TYR A 639 -10.90 8.08 -24.12
N LEU A 640 -12.21 7.85 -24.33
CA LEU A 640 -13.31 8.47 -23.58
C LEU A 640 -14.10 7.40 -22.82
N GLY A 641 -14.56 7.77 -21.63
CA GLY A 641 -15.35 6.92 -20.75
C GLY A 641 -14.50 6.00 -19.87
N PRO A 642 -15.16 5.07 -19.14
CA PRO A 642 -14.48 4.13 -18.26
C PRO A 642 -13.70 3.06 -19.05
N PRO A 643 -12.60 2.53 -18.50
CA PRO A 643 -11.92 1.37 -19.08
C PRO A 643 -12.88 0.18 -19.13
N GLN A 644 -12.71 -0.68 -20.14
CA GLN A 644 -13.47 -1.91 -20.23
C GLN A 644 -12.77 -3.03 -19.45
N ALA A 645 -13.52 -3.68 -18.57
CA ALA A 645 -13.06 -4.74 -17.66
C ALA A 645 -12.25 -5.86 -18.33
N ASN A 646 -12.73 -6.41 -19.45
CA ASN A 646 -12.08 -7.53 -20.14
C ASN A 646 -10.80 -7.13 -20.89
N ASP A 647 -10.63 -5.82 -21.14
CA ASP A 647 -9.51 -5.22 -21.83
C ASP A 647 -8.68 -4.36 -20.86
N TRP A 648 -8.83 -4.55 -19.54
CA TRP A 648 -8.15 -3.72 -18.56
C TRP A 648 -6.63 -3.78 -18.73
N PHE A 649 -6.07 -4.99 -18.89
CA PHE A 649 -4.63 -5.17 -19.17
C PHE A 649 -4.20 -4.39 -20.42
N GLN A 650 -4.96 -4.53 -21.52
CA GLN A 650 -4.68 -3.84 -22.78
C GLN A 650 -4.74 -2.32 -22.58
N THR A 651 -5.77 -1.82 -21.92
CA THR A 651 -5.95 -0.39 -21.63
C THR A 651 -4.76 0.19 -20.87
N GLN A 652 -4.26 -0.53 -19.84
CA GLN A 652 -3.07 -0.12 -19.12
C GLN A 652 -1.83 -0.08 -20.04
N THR A 653 -1.62 -1.09 -20.88
CA THR A 653 -0.45 -1.12 -21.81
C THR A 653 -0.54 -0.08 -22.93
N MET A 654 -1.74 0.27 -23.38
CA MET A 654 -1.98 1.29 -24.41
C MET A 654 -1.79 2.70 -23.87
N GLY A 655 -2.23 2.96 -22.64
CA GLY A 655 -2.15 4.28 -21.98
C GLY A 655 -0.78 4.60 -21.36
N THR A 656 0.17 3.66 -21.35
CA THR A 656 1.47 3.82 -20.68
C THR A 656 2.66 3.62 -21.60
N LEU A 657 3.79 4.20 -21.20
CA LEU A 657 5.06 4.17 -21.91
C LEU A 657 6.22 4.11 -20.92
N ASP A 658 7.20 3.26 -21.21
CA ASP A 658 8.43 3.11 -20.44
C ASP A 658 9.58 3.95 -20.99
N ILE A 659 10.48 4.36 -20.08
CA ILE A 659 11.73 5.02 -20.43
C ILE A 659 12.88 4.00 -20.38
N SER A 660 13.39 3.64 -21.54
CA SER A 660 14.58 2.79 -21.65
C SER A 660 15.81 3.54 -21.13
N CYS A 661 16.38 3.02 -20.04
CA CYS A 661 17.59 3.56 -19.43
C CYS A 661 18.45 2.47 -18.77
N PRO A 662 19.77 2.70 -18.66
CA PRO A 662 20.67 1.77 -17.98
C PRO A 662 20.36 1.70 -16.46
N PRO A 663 20.68 0.59 -15.78
CA PRO A 663 20.31 0.38 -14.36
C PRO A 663 20.80 1.46 -13.38
N TRP A 664 21.93 2.12 -13.66
CA TRP A 664 22.44 3.19 -12.78
C TRP A 664 21.54 4.44 -12.77
N MET A 665 20.67 4.61 -13.77
CA MET A 665 19.65 5.65 -13.83
C MET A 665 18.37 5.32 -13.03
N ASP A 666 18.29 4.14 -12.41
CA ASP A 666 17.12 3.76 -11.59
C ASP A 666 16.91 4.69 -10.41
N TRP A 667 18.00 5.19 -9.82
CA TRP A 667 17.95 6.19 -8.76
C TRP A 667 17.35 7.51 -9.26
N PHE A 668 17.74 7.96 -10.46
CA PHE A 668 17.29 9.23 -11.03
C PHE A 668 15.80 9.17 -11.36
N HIS A 669 15.37 8.12 -12.05
CA HIS A 669 13.98 7.99 -12.48
C HIS A 669 13.02 7.48 -11.40
N GLY A 670 13.53 6.86 -10.33
CA GLY A 670 12.73 6.49 -9.16
C GLY A 670 11.70 5.39 -9.37
N GLY A 671 11.76 4.66 -10.50
CA GLY A 671 10.74 3.69 -10.91
C GLY A 671 9.80 4.22 -11.99
N LEU A 672 9.78 5.54 -12.26
CA LEU A 672 8.92 6.13 -13.29
C LEU A 672 9.26 5.67 -14.72
N GLN A 673 10.46 5.13 -14.92
CA GLN A 673 10.87 4.56 -16.18
C GLN A 673 10.17 3.24 -16.54
N PHE A 674 9.40 2.64 -15.62
CA PHE A 674 8.70 1.35 -15.76
C PHE A 674 7.18 1.53 -15.54
N GLN A 675 6.54 2.45 -16.27
CA GLN A 675 5.11 2.71 -16.10
C GLN A 675 4.24 1.56 -16.58
N VAL A 676 4.64 0.82 -17.61
CA VAL A 676 3.87 -0.35 -18.09
C VAL A 676 3.78 -1.39 -16.98
N GLU A 677 4.91 -1.78 -16.38
CA GLU A 677 4.89 -2.75 -15.28
C GLU A 677 4.24 -2.19 -14.02
N HIS A 678 4.42 -0.89 -13.74
CA HIS A 678 3.83 -0.23 -12.58
C HIS A 678 2.30 -0.20 -12.64
N HIS A 679 1.71 0.14 -13.78
CA HIS A 679 0.25 0.16 -13.95
C HIS A 679 -0.36 -1.25 -13.91
N LEU A 680 0.36 -2.26 -14.41
CA LEU A 680 -0.08 -3.65 -14.34
C LEU A 680 0.09 -4.24 -12.93
N PHE A 681 1.12 -3.83 -12.19
CA PHE A 681 1.45 -4.37 -10.87
C PHE A 681 1.79 -3.26 -9.86
N PRO A 682 0.84 -2.37 -9.52
CA PRO A 682 1.12 -1.16 -8.72
C PRO A 682 1.60 -1.49 -7.30
N ARG A 683 1.23 -2.67 -6.80
CA ARG A 683 1.71 -3.18 -5.50
C ARG A 683 3.14 -3.70 -5.51
N LEU A 684 3.75 -3.85 -6.68
CA LEU A 684 5.08 -4.41 -6.78
C LEU A 684 6.11 -3.38 -6.31
N PRO A 685 7.01 -3.72 -5.37
CA PRO A 685 8.04 -2.79 -4.96
C PRO A 685 8.91 -2.34 -6.12
N ARG A 686 9.23 -1.04 -6.19
CA ARG A 686 9.96 -0.45 -7.33
C ARG A 686 11.27 -1.16 -7.70
N GLY A 687 11.96 -1.74 -6.72
CA GLY A 687 13.20 -2.50 -6.94
C GLY A 687 13.01 -3.82 -7.70
N GLN A 688 11.78 -4.29 -7.90
CA GLN A 688 11.47 -5.47 -8.69
C GLN A 688 11.07 -5.14 -10.14
N LEU A 689 10.62 -3.90 -10.43
CA LEU A 689 10.04 -3.53 -11.73
C LEU A 689 10.96 -3.86 -12.91
N ARG A 690 12.25 -3.49 -12.81
CA ARG A 690 13.25 -3.81 -13.85
C ARG A 690 13.34 -5.30 -14.17
N ARG A 691 13.14 -6.17 -13.17
CA ARG A 691 13.17 -7.64 -13.38
C ARG A 691 11.93 -8.14 -14.09
N MET A 692 10.82 -7.41 -14.02
CA MET A 692 9.54 -7.77 -14.63
C MET A 692 9.44 -7.33 -16.09
N VAL A 693 10.18 -6.30 -16.49
CA VAL A 693 10.27 -5.80 -17.87
C VAL A 693 10.28 -6.89 -18.95
N PRO A 694 11.22 -7.87 -18.94
CA PRO A 694 11.24 -8.90 -19.97
C PRO A 694 9.99 -9.79 -19.96
N ILE A 695 9.41 -10.05 -18.78
CA ILE A 695 8.26 -10.93 -18.60
C ILE A 695 6.99 -10.25 -19.15
N VAL A 696 6.79 -8.97 -18.81
CA VAL A 696 5.65 -8.19 -19.28
C VAL A 696 5.74 -7.96 -20.79
N ARG A 697 6.94 -7.66 -21.31
CA ARG A 697 7.16 -7.54 -22.75
C ARG A 697 6.85 -8.82 -23.51
N GLU A 698 7.24 -9.98 -22.99
CA GLU A 698 6.91 -11.28 -23.59
C GLU A 698 5.40 -11.55 -23.58
N LEU A 699 4.71 -11.18 -22.50
CA LEU A 699 3.25 -11.30 -22.40
C LEU A 699 2.53 -10.39 -23.40
N CYS A 700 2.96 -9.12 -23.54
CA CYS A 700 2.42 -8.22 -24.56
C CYS A 700 2.64 -8.79 -25.96
N LEU A 701 3.84 -9.28 -26.26
CA LEU A 701 4.17 -9.89 -27.55
C LEU A 701 3.28 -11.11 -27.85
N LYS A 702 3.05 -11.98 -26.86
CA LYS A 702 2.20 -13.17 -27.00
C LYS A 702 0.77 -12.83 -27.43
N HIS A 703 0.22 -11.74 -26.91
CA HIS A 703 -1.17 -11.32 -27.16
C HIS A 703 -1.29 -10.22 -28.23
N GLY A 704 -0.20 -9.86 -28.90
CA GLY A 704 -0.20 -8.81 -29.93
C GLY A 704 -0.51 -7.41 -29.38
N LEU A 705 -0.21 -7.16 -28.10
CA LEU A 705 -0.46 -5.88 -27.43
C LEU A 705 0.76 -4.95 -27.54
N PRO A 706 0.54 -3.62 -27.55
CA PRO A 706 1.64 -2.66 -27.59
C PRO A 706 2.49 -2.74 -26.31
N TYR A 707 3.79 -2.55 -26.48
CA TYR A 707 4.73 -2.35 -25.38
C TYR A 707 5.60 -1.14 -25.75
N ASN A 708 5.18 0.04 -25.31
CA ASN A 708 5.82 1.31 -25.64
C ASN A 708 7.05 1.52 -24.74
N SER A 709 8.26 1.52 -25.32
CA SER A 709 9.49 1.79 -24.58
C SER A 709 10.47 2.58 -25.43
N PHE A 710 10.85 3.77 -24.95
CA PHE A 710 11.68 4.72 -25.69
C PHE A 710 12.79 5.28 -24.81
N SER A 711 13.89 5.73 -25.38
CA SER A 711 14.86 6.50 -24.61
C SER A 711 14.25 7.79 -24.06
N PHE A 712 14.85 8.36 -23.01
CA PHE A 712 14.38 9.62 -22.43
C PHE A 712 14.29 10.75 -23.48
N TRP A 713 15.23 10.80 -24.43
CA TRP A 713 15.23 11.78 -25.51
C TRP A 713 14.05 11.59 -26.47
N GLU A 714 13.87 10.36 -26.97
CA GLU A 714 12.78 10.04 -27.90
C GLU A 714 11.40 10.31 -27.28
N ALA A 715 11.21 9.98 -26.00
CA ALA A 715 9.97 10.28 -25.29
C ALA A 715 9.70 11.78 -25.23
N ASN A 716 10.70 12.62 -24.95
CA ASN A 716 10.55 14.09 -25.00
C ASN A 716 10.15 14.57 -26.39
N VAL A 717 10.81 14.07 -27.45
CA VAL A 717 10.48 14.43 -28.83
C VAL A 717 9.02 14.08 -29.15
N ARG A 718 8.56 12.90 -28.74
CA ARG A 718 7.17 12.45 -28.93
C ARG A 718 6.17 13.32 -28.18
N THR A 719 6.39 13.59 -26.90
CA THR A 719 5.51 14.46 -26.10
C THR A 719 5.39 15.86 -26.72
N ILE A 720 6.52 16.48 -27.12
CA ILE A 720 6.49 17.78 -27.78
C ILE A 720 5.79 17.72 -29.14
N ALA A 721 5.96 16.63 -29.90
CA ALA A 721 5.25 16.43 -31.16
C ALA A 721 3.73 16.31 -30.96
N THR A 722 3.26 15.55 -29.96
CA THR A 722 1.83 15.46 -29.60
C THR A 722 1.26 16.84 -29.24
N LEU A 723 1.95 17.55 -28.34
CA LEU A 723 1.54 18.90 -27.93
C LEU A 723 1.54 19.88 -29.11
N LYS A 724 2.50 19.77 -30.03
CA LYS A 724 2.57 20.60 -31.24
C LYS A 724 1.42 20.28 -32.20
N ALA A 725 1.06 19.03 -32.39
CA ALA A 725 -0.04 18.63 -33.27
C ALA A 725 -1.37 19.27 -32.82
N ALA A 726 -1.73 19.13 -31.54
CA ALA A 726 -2.90 19.80 -30.98
C ALA A 726 -2.77 21.34 -31.05
N ALA A 727 -1.58 21.90 -30.80
CA ALA A 727 -1.37 23.35 -30.90
C ALA A 727 -1.60 23.89 -32.32
N MET A 728 -1.20 23.16 -33.37
CA MET A 728 -1.39 23.61 -34.76
C MET A 728 -2.88 23.62 -35.13
N LEU A 729 -3.65 22.63 -34.67
CA LEU A 729 -5.09 22.59 -34.89
C LEU A 729 -5.82 23.68 -34.08
N ALA A 730 -5.38 23.98 -32.86
CA ALA A 730 -5.94 25.09 -32.07
C ALA A 730 -5.75 26.45 -32.76
N ARG A 731 -4.65 26.64 -33.51
CA ARG A 731 -4.38 27.86 -34.30
C ARG A 731 -5.22 27.97 -35.56
N ASP A 732 -5.72 26.84 -36.07
CA ASP A 732 -6.53 26.84 -37.27
C ASP A 732 -7.87 27.53 -36.98
N LYS A 733 -8.00 28.74 -37.53
CA LYS A 733 -9.22 29.56 -37.40
C LYS A 733 -10.34 29.06 -38.32
N ALA A 734 -10.05 28.18 -39.27
CA ALA A 734 -11.06 27.54 -40.10
C ALA A 734 -11.89 26.52 -39.31
N GLN A 735 -11.41 26.07 -38.14
CA GLN A 735 -12.17 25.26 -37.19
C GLN A 735 -12.72 26.16 -36.06
N PRO A 736 -13.93 26.73 -36.21
CA PRO A 736 -14.52 27.61 -35.20
C PRO A 736 -14.65 26.86 -33.87
N LEU A 737 -14.52 27.59 -32.75
CA LEU A 737 -14.79 27.05 -31.43
C LEU A 737 -16.21 26.46 -31.38
N PRO A 738 -16.42 25.32 -30.69
CA PRO A 738 -17.77 24.93 -30.31
C PRO A 738 -18.39 26.11 -29.60
N LYS A 739 -19.54 26.58 -30.10
CA LYS A 739 -20.16 27.79 -29.58
C LYS A 739 -20.55 27.54 -28.13
N ASN A 740 -19.94 28.28 -27.21
CA ASN A 740 -20.38 28.32 -25.82
C ASN A 740 -21.78 28.94 -25.79
N MET A 741 -22.80 28.18 -25.37
CA MET A 741 -24.19 28.67 -25.29
C MET A 741 -24.34 29.90 -24.39
N VAL A 742 -23.45 30.08 -23.40
CA VAL A 742 -23.43 31.27 -22.53
C VAL A 742 -23.02 32.53 -23.29
N TRP A 743 -22.11 32.40 -24.26
CA TRP A 743 -21.70 33.53 -25.11
C TRP A 743 -22.80 33.94 -26.09
N GLU A 744 -23.58 32.98 -26.62
CA GLU A 744 -24.78 33.33 -27.39
C GLU A 744 -25.85 33.97 -26.51
N ALA A 745 -26.15 33.42 -25.33
CA ALA A 745 -27.14 33.99 -24.42
C ALA A 745 -26.84 35.44 -24.00
N LEU A 746 -25.56 35.78 -23.82
CA LEU A 746 -25.13 37.15 -23.50
C LEU A 746 -25.10 38.09 -24.72
N ASN A 747 -25.03 37.56 -25.94
CA ASN A 747 -24.94 38.35 -27.17
C ASN A 747 -26.21 38.27 -28.06
N THR A 748 -27.25 37.54 -27.66
CA THR A 748 -28.56 37.50 -28.35
C THR A 748 -29.49 38.65 -27.98
N HIS A 749 -29.10 39.53 -27.06
CA HIS A 749 -29.78 40.79 -26.79
C HIS A 749 -28.93 41.95 -27.30
N GLY A 750 -28.89 42.07 -28.64
CA GLY A 750 -28.53 43.31 -29.32
C GLY A 750 -29.69 44.28 -29.31
#